data_AF-A0A661UL87-F1
#
_entry.id   AF-A0A661UL87-F1
#
_cell.length_a   1.000
_cell.length_b   1.000
_cell.length_c   1.000
_cell.angle_alpha   90.00
_cell.angle_beta   90.00
_cell.angle_gamma   90.00
#
_symmetry.space_group_name_H-M   'P 1'
#
loop_
_entity.id
_entity.type
_entity.pdbx_description
1 polymer ?
#
loop_
_entity_poly.entity_id
_entity_poly.type
_entity_poly.pdbx_seq_one_letter_code
_entity_poly.pdbx_strand_id
1 'polypeptide(L)'
;MVFRNLKMISLLLFVICISHYLSAKSIDSNSSNKKFDLINYHNVGNIWLRVSNYGFFGSGNDIQPQWPSLEYPGGSAIDYLYQGALWFGAKKVRRNLFGEKLYWLDDNPQNRDDCIPASNPEWTTDLKLVVDTLTSVGFDGDNNLYEFLPAYNPLETSALGQTYSQYNIFDRTMSASIREQRRGEDDDGDGLIDEDPVGFGFPLRTTENGIPDEFVDLGGNFLQDQTLNDIAAITANQDIWYPLGFVELSYDENEFYNFSQENDDDRDGLFDEDGYPVSEQDYISYYYDYSPFGTTGERDWGTANGNNYHGNEEQLNIRVRQLSYQWSYDYIKNLVYVEFNITNMNPQDTLYDCAMGVYMDSDVGPQAYDDNARSGDDVSSYVSGEGYEFAYTYDEDQDNGLTTGLIGSRVCTPDPDSLEFACWYWNVTDGPDDLDPLDLTASPTANQKYWLLTNRNPDTDKYISLREEPNSQVNNPGDTRYLFAFYGDMQGMNNASNASWNLAPGKTMKIVIAVFPGENLAELKTQAVWAKDIYETPQQLETVTLPDTFPHYIAPEPPAIPAMFAEMDEQGNIIHVYWDNRSQMDNYDTKTVPNENIGWQNDDPDLDSFVDNYDSTVFPEEFSPDYPANWNPNGILNPWTGYRLRHDFQGYALWGRSGNGSQEFWTLQQRWDKHETAVDEADYEVNLGSDDYKYFGGSGSMWYTDMGLPNQNEATINDVDYFRYNENYELVNYEVGDDIYGYPIYDPAKMITDLPENIYALSKDDQSLWFKHPNLRDDIYLALYDDKLIPLEDHLGENSVVEGVEDESHIKDRLSRRYYHSTISNPPKGVEYYISVTAWDRGIPSVNLESLESGRDGNMKVFYPGPKGSSKMDD
;
A
#
# COMPACT_ATOMS: atom_id res chain seq x y z
N MET A 1 60.52 -17.27 14.89
CA MET A 1 59.47 -17.57 15.89
C MET A 1 58.36 -16.52 15.86
N VAL A 2 58.70 -15.22 15.78
CA VAL A 2 57.73 -14.09 15.73
C VAL A 2 56.79 -14.13 14.50
N PHE A 3 57.27 -14.41 13.29
CA PHE A 3 56.44 -14.48 12.08
C PHE A 3 55.41 -15.64 12.06
N ARG A 4 55.67 -16.72 12.81
CA ARG A 4 54.76 -17.87 12.89
C ARG A 4 53.61 -17.59 13.85
N ASN A 5 53.83 -16.72 14.84
CA ASN A 5 52.81 -16.28 15.77
C ASN A 5 51.91 -15.20 15.15
N LEU A 6 52.42 -14.31 14.29
CA LEU A 6 51.59 -13.33 13.60
C LEU A 6 50.56 -13.98 12.65
N LYS A 7 50.97 -14.99 11.86
CA LYS A 7 50.03 -15.74 11.00
C LYS A 7 48.98 -16.52 11.81
N MET A 8 49.34 -17.02 13.00
CA MET A 8 48.38 -17.69 13.88
C MET A 8 47.38 -16.69 14.47
N ILE A 9 47.83 -15.49 14.84
CA ILE A 9 46.98 -14.42 15.39
C ILE A 9 46.03 -13.87 14.31
N SER A 10 46.50 -13.65 13.08
CA SER A 10 45.62 -13.26 11.96
C SER A 10 44.60 -14.35 11.60
N LEU A 11 44.99 -15.63 11.64
CA LEU A 11 44.05 -16.74 11.42
C LEU A 11 43.03 -16.86 12.56
N LEU A 12 43.43 -16.60 13.80
CA LEU A 12 42.51 -16.56 14.96
C LEU A 12 41.56 -15.37 14.90
N LEU A 13 42.03 -14.18 14.50
CA LEU A 13 41.17 -13.01 14.27
C LEU A 13 40.19 -13.27 13.14
N PHE A 14 40.61 -13.88 12.04
CA PHE A 14 39.73 -14.24 10.93
C PHE A 14 38.67 -15.29 11.35
N VAL A 15 39.05 -16.29 12.15
CA VAL A 15 38.11 -17.28 12.69
C VAL A 15 37.16 -16.68 13.74
N ILE A 16 37.63 -15.70 14.53
CA ILE A 16 36.79 -14.97 15.51
C ILE A 16 35.81 -14.02 14.79
N CYS A 17 36.21 -13.36 13.71
CA CYS A 17 35.32 -12.54 12.88
C CYS A 17 34.27 -13.42 12.18
N ILE A 18 34.66 -14.58 11.64
CA ILE A 18 33.70 -15.55 11.07
C ILE A 18 32.75 -16.12 12.14
N SER A 19 33.23 -16.34 13.37
CA SER A 19 32.35 -16.81 14.44
C SER A 19 31.47 -15.70 15.04
N HIS A 20 31.81 -14.41 14.91
CA HIS A 20 30.90 -13.30 15.23
C HIS A 20 29.85 -13.11 14.12
N TYR A 21 30.19 -13.27 12.84
CA TYR A 21 29.20 -13.33 11.75
C TYR A 21 28.25 -14.55 11.90
N LEU A 22 28.77 -15.72 12.32
CA LEU A 22 27.94 -16.90 12.57
C LEU A 22 27.16 -16.85 13.90
N SER A 23 27.61 -16.07 14.89
CA SER A 23 26.87 -15.86 16.15
C SER A 23 25.92 -14.67 16.12
N ALA A 24 26.05 -13.72 15.20
CA ALA A 24 24.98 -12.77 14.87
C ALA A 24 23.86 -13.46 14.07
N LYS A 25 24.19 -14.57 13.40
CA LYS A 25 23.22 -15.56 12.88
C LYS A 25 22.92 -16.65 13.92
N SER A 26 22.84 -16.30 15.21
CA SER A 26 22.33 -17.21 16.23
C SER A 26 20.83 -17.41 16.02
N ILE A 27 20.55 -18.38 15.16
CA ILE A 27 19.40 -19.28 15.13
C ILE A 27 18.48 -19.01 16.33
N ASP A 28 17.40 -18.27 16.07
CA ASP A 28 16.16 -18.51 16.78
C ASP A 28 15.95 -20.02 16.78
N SER A 29 15.83 -20.60 17.97
CA SER A 29 15.62 -22.03 18.16
C SER A 29 14.27 -22.54 17.62
N ASN A 30 13.61 -21.77 16.74
CA ASN A 30 12.42 -22.09 15.96
C ASN A 30 12.66 -22.23 14.44
N SER A 31 13.91 -22.25 13.96
CA SER A 31 14.29 -22.41 12.53
C SER A 31 13.80 -23.68 11.80
N SER A 32 12.81 -24.38 12.33
CA SER A 32 12.21 -25.56 11.72
C SER A 32 10.70 -25.53 11.55
N ASN A 33 9.95 -24.46 11.87
CA ASN A 33 8.48 -24.48 11.68
C ASN A 33 7.80 -23.13 11.34
N LYS A 34 6.81 -23.26 10.43
CA LYS A 34 5.83 -22.33 9.82
C LYS A 34 6.41 -21.19 8.95
N LYS A 35 5.76 -21.03 7.79
CA LYS A 35 6.04 -20.10 6.68
C LYS A 35 4.82 -19.27 6.29
N PHE A 36 3.78 -19.38 7.10
CA PHE A 36 2.57 -18.58 6.98
C PHE A 36 2.82 -17.33 7.82
N ASP A 37 3.07 -16.23 7.13
CA ASP A 37 3.24 -14.93 7.75
C ASP A 37 1.87 -14.40 8.13
N LEU A 38 1.71 -14.07 9.40
CA LEU A 38 0.50 -13.53 10.00
C LEU A 38 0.84 -12.46 11.00
N ILE A 39 2.07 -11.95 11.08
CA ILE A 39 2.43 -10.96 12.11
C ILE A 39 2.17 -9.53 11.63
N ASN A 40 2.11 -9.32 10.32
CA ASN A 40 1.90 -8.03 9.68
C ASN A 40 0.41 -7.66 9.64
N TYR A 41 0.11 -6.41 9.98
CA TYR A 41 -1.24 -5.87 9.98
C TYR A 41 -1.21 -4.37 9.75
N HIS A 42 -2.21 -3.88 9.02
CA HIS A 42 -2.44 -2.47 8.81
C HIS A 42 -2.68 -1.77 10.16
N ASN A 43 -2.03 -0.63 10.40
CA ASN A 43 -2.14 0.10 11.66
C ASN A 43 -1.94 1.62 11.53
N VAL A 44 -1.77 2.11 10.30
CA VAL A 44 -1.61 3.53 9.99
C VAL A 44 -2.97 4.24 9.94
N GLY A 45 -3.95 3.63 9.28
CA GLY A 45 -5.33 4.08 9.26
C GLY A 45 -6.13 3.57 10.46
N ASN A 46 -7.43 3.85 10.44
CA ASN A 46 -8.35 3.54 11.52
C ASN A 46 -8.90 2.10 11.47
N ILE A 47 -8.41 1.28 10.54
CA ILE A 47 -8.74 -0.15 10.42
C ILE A 47 -7.48 -0.95 10.70
N TRP A 48 -7.50 -1.82 11.72
CA TRP A 48 -6.37 -2.73 11.94
C TRP A 48 -6.64 -4.10 11.33
N LEU A 49 -6.22 -4.29 10.07
CA LEU A 49 -6.43 -5.52 9.32
C LEU A 49 -5.13 -6.31 9.16
N ARG A 50 -5.12 -7.55 9.67
CA ARG A 50 -4.01 -8.48 9.49
C ARG A 50 -3.99 -9.06 8.08
N VAL A 51 -2.80 -9.23 7.52
CA VAL A 51 -2.59 -9.73 6.15
C VAL A 51 -1.60 -10.89 6.16
N SER A 52 -1.72 -11.80 5.19
CA SER A 52 -0.89 -13.00 5.10
C SER A 52 -0.26 -13.21 3.73
N ASN A 53 0.64 -14.20 3.67
CA ASN A 53 1.26 -14.70 2.45
C ASN A 53 0.65 -16.01 1.92
N TYR A 54 -0.64 -16.26 2.15
CA TYR A 54 -1.30 -17.49 1.71
C TYR A 54 -2.77 -17.33 1.34
N GLY A 55 -3.15 -16.16 0.82
CA GLY A 55 -4.51 -15.89 0.35
C GLY A 55 -5.53 -15.64 1.46
N PHE A 56 -5.04 -15.20 2.62
CA PHE A 56 -5.80 -15.02 3.85
C PHE A 56 -5.58 -13.61 4.42
N PHE A 57 -6.61 -13.04 5.02
CA PHE A 57 -6.53 -11.80 5.81
C PHE A 57 -7.47 -11.90 7.02
N GLY A 58 -7.22 -11.13 8.07
CA GLY A 58 -7.71 -11.42 9.42
C GLY A 58 -6.75 -12.31 10.20
N SER A 59 -7.19 -12.86 11.33
CA SER A 59 -6.31 -13.60 12.24
C SER A 59 -6.63 -15.09 12.39
N GLY A 60 -7.91 -15.46 12.31
CA GLY A 60 -8.35 -16.85 12.45
C GLY A 60 -7.81 -17.53 13.72
N ASN A 61 -7.62 -18.85 13.67
CA ASN A 61 -6.99 -19.64 14.75
C ASN A 61 -5.46 -19.80 14.58
N ASP A 62 -4.89 -19.24 13.52
CA ASP A 62 -3.52 -19.55 13.10
C ASP A 62 -2.43 -18.80 13.87
N ILE A 63 -2.81 -17.76 14.62
CA ILE A 63 -1.93 -16.91 15.44
C ILE A 63 -2.50 -16.69 16.85
N GLN A 64 -1.61 -16.42 17.81
CA GLN A 64 -1.95 -16.09 19.20
C GLN A 64 -1.09 -14.91 19.69
N PRO A 65 -1.69 -13.79 20.17
CA PRO A 65 -3.14 -13.53 20.22
C PRO A 65 -3.78 -13.39 18.82
N GLN A 66 -5.11 -13.55 18.74
CA GLN A 66 -5.89 -13.51 17.49
C GLN A 66 -6.25 -12.10 17.02
N TRP A 67 -5.66 -11.07 17.63
CA TRP A 67 -6.00 -9.68 17.34
C TRP A 67 -4.75 -8.89 16.94
N PRO A 68 -4.92 -7.81 16.17
CA PRO A 68 -6.19 -7.35 15.60
C PRO A 68 -6.68 -8.23 14.43
N SER A 69 -7.99 -8.24 14.18
CA SER A 69 -8.61 -8.96 13.06
C SER A 69 -9.70 -8.09 12.43
N LEU A 70 -9.26 -7.05 11.71
CA LEU A 70 -10.11 -5.94 11.27
C LEU A 70 -10.70 -5.21 12.49
N GLU A 71 -9.81 -4.68 13.32
CA GLU A 71 -10.20 -3.88 14.48
C GLU A 71 -10.65 -2.49 14.02
N TYR A 72 -11.84 -2.06 14.45
CA TYR A 72 -12.37 -0.73 14.12
C TYR A 72 -13.16 -0.12 15.29
N PRO A 73 -12.98 1.17 15.59
CA PRO A 73 -11.80 1.98 15.27
C PRO A 73 -10.51 1.32 15.78
N GLY A 74 -9.38 1.51 15.11
CA GLY A 74 -8.10 0.92 15.55
C GLY A 74 -7.79 1.24 17.02
N GLY A 75 -7.41 0.26 17.82
CA GLY A 75 -7.19 0.38 19.26
C GLY A 75 -8.45 0.36 20.13
N SER A 76 -9.63 0.08 19.57
CA SER A 76 -10.91 -0.10 20.30
C SER A 76 -11.04 -1.46 20.99
N ALA A 77 -10.24 -2.45 20.59
CA ALA A 77 -10.39 -3.87 20.93
C ALA A 77 -11.73 -4.49 20.46
N ILE A 78 -12.29 -3.99 19.35
CA ILE A 78 -13.49 -4.54 18.69
C ILE A 78 -13.10 -4.98 17.29
N ASP A 79 -13.17 -6.29 17.03
CA ASP A 79 -12.89 -6.89 15.73
C ASP A 79 -14.19 -7.06 14.93
N TYR A 80 -14.10 -6.91 13.60
CA TYR A 80 -15.23 -7.07 12.67
C TYR A 80 -15.01 -8.23 11.69
N LEU A 81 -13.88 -8.93 11.81
CA LEU A 81 -13.52 -10.05 10.97
C LEU A 81 -12.90 -11.14 11.81
N TYR A 82 -13.28 -12.38 11.57
CA TYR A 82 -12.49 -13.51 12.03
C TYR A 82 -11.42 -13.86 11.00
N GLN A 83 -11.86 -14.02 9.75
CA GLN A 83 -11.00 -14.31 8.59
C GLN A 83 -11.68 -13.95 7.27
N GLY A 84 -10.87 -13.62 6.26
CA GLY A 84 -11.28 -13.53 4.88
C GLY A 84 -10.27 -14.19 3.95
N ALA A 85 -10.72 -14.61 2.77
CA ALA A 85 -9.87 -15.37 1.84
C ALA A 85 -10.26 -15.23 0.37
N LEU A 86 -9.24 -15.36 -0.50
CA LEU A 86 -9.39 -15.44 -1.95
C LEU A 86 -9.90 -16.81 -2.38
N TRP A 87 -10.93 -16.84 -3.24
CA TRP A 87 -11.37 -18.01 -3.98
C TRP A 87 -11.23 -17.73 -5.47
N PHE A 88 -10.47 -18.56 -6.18
CA PHE A 88 -10.29 -18.43 -7.63
C PHE A 88 -10.64 -19.72 -8.35
N GLY A 89 -11.56 -19.65 -9.30
CA GLY A 89 -12.05 -20.79 -10.05
C GLY A 89 -11.88 -20.62 -11.55
N ALA A 90 -11.64 -21.73 -12.27
CA ALA A 90 -11.59 -21.73 -13.72
C ALA A 90 -11.91 -23.11 -14.32
N LYS A 91 -12.15 -23.12 -15.63
CA LYS A 91 -12.16 -24.32 -16.47
C LYS A 91 -10.76 -24.59 -17.00
N LYS A 92 -10.23 -25.77 -16.71
CA LYS A 92 -8.90 -26.22 -17.13
C LYS A 92 -9.02 -27.43 -18.06
N VAL A 93 -8.25 -27.45 -19.14
CA VAL A 93 -8.15 -28.62 -20.01
C VAL A 93 -7.27 -29.68 -19.32
N ARG A 94 -7.79 -30.90 -19.15
CA ARG A 94 -7.00 -31.95 -18.49
C ARG A 94 -5.89 -32.46 -19.42
N ARG A 95 -4.70 -32.65 -18.85
CA ARG A 95 -3.53 -33.19 -19.54
C ARG A 95 -2.90 -34.33 -18.77
N ASN A 96 -2.24 -35.22 -19.51
CA ASN A 96 -1.39 -36.24 -18.90
C ASN A 96 -0.02 -35.68 -18.49
N LEU A 97 0.82 -36.51 -17.87
CA LEU A 97 2.19 -36.18 -17.44
C LEU A 97 3.13 -35.76 -18.58
N PHE A 98 2.79 -36.01 -19.84
CA PHE A 98 3.56 -35.57 -21.01
C PHE A 98 3.04 -34.25 -21.61
N GLY A 99 2.04 -33.64 -20.97
CA GLY A 99 1.40 -32.42 -21.46
C GLY A 99 0.48 -32.66 -22.66
N GLU A 100 -0.03 -33.88 -22.89
CA GLU A 100 -1.01 -34.14 -23.95
C GLU A 100 -2.44 -33.95 -23.45
N LYS A 101 -3.28 -33.28 -24.25
CA LYS A 101 -4.73 -33.14 -23.95
C LYS A 101 -5.40 -34.50 -23.85
N LEU A 102 -6.27 -34.65 -22.85
CA LEU A 102 -7.05 -35.86 -22.63
C LEU A 102 -8.47 -35.73 -23.17
N TYR A 103 -9.01 -36.85 -23.65
CA TYR A 103 -10.35 -36.96 -24.22
C TYR A 103 -11.09 -38.13 -23.60
N TRP A 104 -12.39 -37.97 -23.31
CA TRP A 104 -13.22 -39.03 -22.77
C TRP A 104 -13.36 -40.20 -23.75
N LEU A 105 -13.24 -41.43 -23.25
CA LEU A 105 -13.40 -42.66 -24.04
C LEU A 105 -14.86 -42.96 -24.43
N ASP A 106 -15.81 -42.51 -23.61
CA ASP A 106 -17.26 -42.67 -23.80
C ASP A 106 -17.97 -41.34 -23.51
N ASP A 107 -19.16 -41.15 -24.06
CA ASP A 107 -20.03 -40.01 -23.76
C ASP A 107 -20.53 -40.01 -22.29
N ASN A 108 -20.48 -41.16 -21.61
CA ASN A 108 -20.85 -41.32 -20.21
C ASN A 108 -19.73 -42.06 -19.43
N PRO A 109 -18.59 -41.40 -19.15
CA PRO A 109 -17.47 -42.00 -18.42
C PRO A 109 -17.94 -42.52 -17.05
N GLN A 110 -17.41 -43.67 -16.63
CA GLN A 110 -17.75 -44.29 -15.34
C GLN A 110 -16.70 -43.96 -14.27
N ASN A 111 -15.51 -43.55 -14.69
CA ASN A 111 -14.38 -43.17 -13.86
C ASN A 111 -13.69 -41.92 -14.46
N ARG A 112 -13.14 -41.05 -13.59
CA ARG A 112 -12.28 -39.90 -13.96
C ARG A 112 -11.12 -40.29 -14.87
N ASP A 113 -10.64 -41.52 -14.79
CA ASP A 113 -9.53 -42.06 -15.58
C ASP A 113 -9.96 -42.64 -16.94
N ASP A 114 -11.26 -42.61 -17.29
CA ASP A 114 -11.77 -43.11 -18.58
C ASP A 114 -11.46 -42.12 -19.73
N CYS A 115 -10.21 -41.68 -19.82
CA CYS A 115 -9.74 -40.72 -20.80
C CYS A 115 -8.41 -41.15 -21.45
N ILE A 116 -8.18 -40.69 -22.67
CA ILE A 116 -6.98 -41.01 -23.47
C ILE A 116 -6.42 -39.78 -24.19
N PRO A 117 -5.10 -39.72 -24.42
CA PRO A 117 -4.49 -38.66 -25.21
C PRO A 117 -4.68 -38.87 -26.72
N ALA A 118 -4.47 -37.82 -27.50
CA ALA A 118 -4.54 -37.90 -28.97
C ALA A 118 -3.48 -38.85 -29.60
N SER A 119 -2.42 -39.18 -28.88
CA SER A 119 -1.42 -40.16 -29.30
C SER A 119 -1.85 -41.61 -29.11
N ASN A 120 -2.94 -41.87 -28.37
CA ASN A 120 -3.45 -43.21 -28.17
C ASN A 120 -4.11 -43.73 -29.46
N PRO A 121 -3.83 -44.98 -29.89
CA PRO A 121 -4.45 -45.58 -31.08
C PRO A 121 -5.99 -45.62 -31.09
N GLU A 122 -6.63 -45.58 -29.92
CA GLU A 122 -8.09 -45.56 -29.77
C GLU A 122 -8.70 -44.16 -29.90
N TRP A 123 -7.88 -43.11 -30.00
CA TRP A 123 -8.35 -41.74 -30.15
C TRP A 123 -8.99 -41.50 -31.52
N THR A 124 -10.12 -40.83 -31.52
CA THR A 124 -10.85 -40.40 -32.72
C THR A 124 -11.27 -38.94 -32.61
N THR A 125 -11.53 -38.28 -33.74
CA THR A 125 -11.84 -36.83 -33.78
C THR A 125 -13.17 -36.44 -33.14
N ASP A 126 -14.03 -37.41 -32.84
CA ASP A 126 -15.34 -37.26 -32.19
C ASP A 126 -15.27 -37.36 -30.66
N LEU A 127 -14.15 -37.80 -30.08
CA LEU A 127 -13.99 -37.83 -28.63
C LEU A 127 -14.01 -36.40 -28.05
N LYS A 128 -14.68 -36.25 -26.91
CA LYS A 128 -14.83 -34.96 -26.24
C LYS A 128 -13.61 -34.67 -25.39
N LEU A 129 -13.12 -33.43 -25.48
CA LEU A 129 -12.04 -32.94 -24.62
C LEU A 129 -12.46 -33.00 -23.15
N VAL A 130 -11.56 -33.47 -22.28
CA VAL A 130 -11.75 -33.42 -20.83
C VAL A 130 -11.46 -32.01 -20.34
N VAL A 131 -12.46 -31.42 -19.68
CA VAL A 131 -12.41 -30.07 -19.14
C VAL A 131 -12.90 -30.14 -17.71
N ASP A 132 -12.04 -29.74 -16.79
CA ASP A 132 -12.30 -29.75 -15.36
C ASP A 132 -12.68 -28.35 -14.91
N THR A 133 -13.63 -28.26 -14.00
CA THR A 133 -14.03 -27.04 -13.33
C THR A 133 -13.46 -27.08 -11.91
N LEU A 134 -12.46 -26.25 -11.65
CA LEU A 134 -11.61 -26.33 -10.46
C LEU A 134 -11.63 -24.98 -9.72
N THR A 135 -11.40 -25.02 -8.41
CA THR A 135 -11.27 -23.84 -7.55
C THR A 135 -10.07 -24.03 -6.63
N SER A 136 -9.30 -22.97 -6.43
CA SER A 136 -8.27 -22.89 -5.40
C SER A 136 -8.66 -21.83 -4.37
N VAL A 137 -8.48 -22.15 -3.09
CA VAL A 137 -8.91 -21.27 -1.99
C VAL A 137 -7.78 -20.94 -1.00
N GLY A 138 -7.83 -19.72 -0.47
CA GLY A 138 -7.02 -19.32 0.68
C GLY A 138 -7.54 -19.94 1.98
N PHE A 139 -8.86 -20.17 2.06
CA PHE A 139 -9.57 -20.88 3.14
C PHE A 139 -10.93 -21.37 2.61
N ASP A 140 -11.35 -22.59 2.95
CA ASP A 140 -12.55 -23.24 2.39
C ASP A 140 -13.88 -22.85 3.03
N GLY A 141 -13.87 -22.15 4.16
CA GLY A 141 -15.07 -21.69 4.85
C GLY A 141 -15.43 -22.49 6.11
N ASP A 142 -15.00 -23.76 6.22
CA ASP A 142 -15.48 -24.65 7.28
C ASP A 142 -14.42 -25.62 7.83
N ASN A 143 -13.64 -26.29 6.97
CA ASN A 143 -12.76 -27.37 7.42
C ASN A 143 -11.33 -26.93 7.72
N ASN A 144 -11.05 -25.62 7.67
CA ASN A 144 -9.70 -25.10 7.87
C ASN A 144 -8.73 -25.73 6.88
N LEU A 145 -9.09 -25.62 5.61
CA LEU A 145 -8.36 -26.14 4.46
C LEU A 145 -7.81 -24.98 3.63
N TYR A 146 -6.52 -25.04 3.30
CA TYR A 146 -5.81 -24.02 2.51
C TYR A 146 -5.16 -24.68 1.29
N GLU A 147 -5.40 -24.12 0.11
CA GLU A 147 -4.84 -24.60 -1.16
C GLU A 147 -3.85 -23.57 -1.74
N PHE A 148 -4.02 -22.29 -1.42
CA PHE A 148 -2.97 -21.29 -1.61
C PHE A 148 -1.93 -21.38 -0.51
N LEU A 149 -0.67 -21.55 -0.92
CA LEU A 149 0.46 -21.71 -0.01
C LEU A 149 1.63 -20.83 -0.45
N PRO A 150 2.45 -20.34 0.49
CA PRO A 150 3.69 -19.64 0.16
C PRO A 150 4.65 -20.61 -0.54
N ALA A 151 5.64 -20.09 -1.29
CA ALA A 151 6.53 -20.91 -2.10
C ALA A 151 7.18 -22.01 -1.26
N TYR A 152 7.74 -21.59 -0.13
CA TYR A 152 8.26 -22.51 0.87
C TYR A 152 7.18 -22.71 1.93
N ASN A 153 6.62 -23.89 2.00
CA ASN A 153 5.58 -24.23 2.97
C ASN A 153 5.93 -25.59 3.60
N PRO A 154 5.22 -26.02 4.65
CA PRO A 154 5.54 -27.27 5.34
C PRO A 154 5.65 -28.51 4.43
N LEU A 155 4.91 -28.54 3.30
CA LEU A 155 4.93 -29.63 2.32
C LEU A 155 6.26 -29.70 1.53
N GLU A 156 7.01 -28.60 1.46
CA GLU A 156 8.28 -28.50 0.72
C GLU A 156 9.51 -28.94 1.52
N THR A 157 9.39 -29.01 2.85
CA THR A 157 10.52 -29.20 3.78
C THR A 157 11.42 -30.37 3.39
N SER A 158 10.82 -31.51 3.02
CA SER A 158 11.56 -32.73 2.68
C SER A 158 12.23 -32.66 1.31
N ALA A 159 11.59 -32.02 0.33
CA ALA A 159 12.08 -31.93 -1.04
C ALA A 159 13.26 -30.96 -1.16
N LEU A 160 13.18 -29.82 -0.46
CA LEU A 160 14.19 -28.75 -0.53
C LEU A 160 15.37 -28.93 0.43
N GLY A 161 15.17 -29.64 1.55
CA GLY A 161 16.24 -29.91 2.51
C GLY A 161 16.89 -28.63 3.05
N GLN A 162 18.20 -28.44 2.78
CA GLN A 162 18.94 -27.27 3.28
C GLN A 162 18.49 -25.95 2.65
N THR A 163 18.04 -25.98 1.40
CA THR A 163 17.51 -24.80 0.70
C THR A 163 16.32 -24.22 1.45
N TYR A 164 15.45 -25.09 2.00
CA TYR A 164 14.35 -24.66 2.85
C TYR A 164 14.87 -23.86 4.04
N SER A 165 15.79 -24.41 4.83
CA SER A 165 16.34 -23.72 6.00
C SER A 165 17.02 -22.37 5.68
N GLN A 166 17.56 -22.23 4.47
CA GLN A 166 18.28 -21.03 4.04
C GLN A 166 17.35 -19.89 3.64
N TYR A 167 16.36 -20.18 2.80
CA TYR A 167 15.51 -19.15 2.20
C TYR A 167 14.14 -19.07 2.85
N ASN A 168 13.88 -19.89 3.89
CA ASN A 168 12.55 -19.86 4.49
C ASN A 168 12.21 -18.47 5.09
N ILE A 169 13.22 -17.76 5.55
CA ILE A 169 13.04 -16.45 6.18
C ILE A 169 12.62 -15.33 5.21
N PHE A 170 12.71 -15.56 3.89
CA PHE A 170 12.45 -14.56 2.83
C PHE A 170 11.18 -14.83 2.02
N ASP A 171 10.20 -15.52 2.60
CA ASP A 171 8.85 -15.66 2.02
C ASP A 171 7.90 -15.20 3.11
N ARG A 172 7.91 -13.88 3.24
CA ARG A 172 7.18 -13.10 4.24
C ARG A 172 6.43 -12.01 3.51
N THR A 173 5.47 -11.39 4.19
CA THR A 173 4.83 -10.19 3.70
C THR A 173 5.85 -9.04 3.76
N MET A 174 6.00 -8.32 2.65
CA MET A 174 6.84 -7.14 2.48
C MET A 174 6.03 -5.88 2.73
N SER A 175 6.67 -4.76 3.01
CA SER A 175 6.00 -3.47 3.20
C SER A 175 6.73 -2.34 2.50
N ALA A 176 5.98 -1.39 1.95
CA ALA A 176 6.46 -0.13 1.38
C ALA A 176 5.61 1.04 1.93
N SER A 177 6.09 2.28 1.85
CA SER A 177 5.34 3.44 2.36
C SER A 177 5.68 4.75 1.65
N ILE A 178 4.64 5.49 1.24
CA ILE A 178 4.81 6.85 0.70
C ILE A 178 5.32 7.89 1.75
N ARG A 179 5.43 7.48 3.02
CA ARG A 179 6.00 8.32 4.08
C ARG A 179 7.51 8.41 4.01
N GLU A 180 8.14 7.41 3.41
CA GLU A 180 9.58 7.29 3.29
C GLU A 180 10.00 7.53 1.84
N GLN A 181 9.23 6.99 0.88
CA GLN A 181 9.58 6.98 -0.55
C GLN A 181 8.47 7.52 -1.46
N ARG A 182 8.73 7.83 -2.74
CA ARG A 182 7.75 8.42 -3.68
C ARG A 182 7.87 7.95 -5.12
N ARG A 183 6.69 7.76 -5.74
CA ARG A 183 6.59 7.23 -7.09
C ARG A 183 7.14 8.10 -8.19
N GLY A 184 8.18 7.59 -8.84
CA GLY A 184 8.83 8.24 -9.97
C GLY A 184 9.61 9.48 -9.55
N GLU A 185 10.07 9.53 -8.29
CA GLU A 185 10.93 10.56 -7.74
C GLU A 185 12.23 9.91 -7.27
N ASP A 186 13.36 10.51 -7.60
CA ASP A 186 14.67 10.18 -7.02
C ASP A 186 14.69 10.78 -5.61
N ASP A 187 14.11 10.07 -4.66
CA ASP A 187 13.88 10.62 -3.34
C ASP A 187 15.02 10.33 -2.37
N ASP A 188 15.77 9.25 -2.57
CA ASP A 188 16.95 8.92 -1.77
C ASP A 188 18.24 9.53 -2.33
N GLY A 189 18.14 10.14 -3.52
CA GLY A 189 19.16 10.97 -4.11
C GLY A 189 20.28 10.15 -4.74
N ASP A 190 20.07 8.90 -5.17
CA ASP A 190 21.06 8.01 -5.80
C ASP A 190 21.35 8.38 -7.29
N GLY A 191 20.47 9.19 -7.90
CA GLY A 191 20.54 9.65 -9.29
C GLY A 191 19.79 8.76 -10.30
N LEU A 192 19.08 7.74 -9.83
CA LEU A 192 18.12 6.95 -10.59
C LEU A 192 16.70 7.42 -10.24
N ILE A 193 15.77 7.25 -11.19
CA ILE A 193 14.35 7.19 -10.83
C ILE A 193 14.07 5.71 -10.65
N ASP A 194 14.73 5.13 -9.65
CA ASP A 194 14.39 3.83 -9.15
C ASP A 194 13.25 3.98 -8.15
N GLU A 195 12.56 2.88 -7.99
CA GLU A 195 11.71 2.65 -6.84
C GLU A 195 11.74 1.12 -6.78
N ASP A 196 12.94 0.55 -6.76
CA ASP A 196 13.13 -0.88 -7.03
C ASP A 196 12.28 -1.68 -6.04
N PRO A 197 11.46 -2.64 -6.52
CA PRO A 197 10.38 -3.17 -5.72
C PRO A 197 10.95 -3.79 -4.46
N VAL A 198 10.42 -3.40 -3.29
CA VAL A 198 10.77 -4.00 -2.00
C VAL A 198 11.04 -5.50 -2.16
N GLY A 199 12.31 -5.89 -2.03
CA GLY A 199 12.80 -7.23 -2.35
C GLY A 199 13.18 -7.43 -3.83
N PHE A 200 12.42 -8.26 -4.57
CA PHE A 200 12.82 -8.72 -5.91
C PHE A 200 12.20 -7.91 -7.05
N GLY A 201 13.06 -7.24 -7.81
CA GLY A 201 12.82 -6.64 -9.14
C GLY A 201 12.21 -7.59 -10.16
N PHE A 202 10.94 -7.43 -10.52
CA PHE A 202 10.40 -8.10 -11.71
C PHE A 202 10.73 -7.28 -12.96
N PRO A 203 11.12 -7.92 -14.08
CA PRO A 203 11.37 -7.18 -15.30
C PRO A 203 10.07 -6.55 -15.82
N LEU A 204 10.21 -5.44 -16.52
CA LEU A 204 9.09 -4.77 -17.15
C LEU A 204 8.58 -5.60 -18.34
N ARG A 205 7.28 -5.53 -18.61
CA ARG A 205 6.62 -6.23 -19.72
C ARG A 205 7.19 -5.76 -21.05
N THR A 206 7.23 -6.67 -22.01
CA THR A 206 7.52 -6.30 -23.41
C THR A 206 6.30 -5.64 -24.06
N THR A 207 6.47 -5.02 -25.23
CA THR A 207 5.35 -4.48 -26.03
C THR A 207 4.29 -5.53 -26.34
N GLU A 208 4.68 -6.78 -26.56
CA GLU A 208 3.73 -7.90 -26.78
C GLU A 208 2.92 -8.23 -25.52
N ASN A 209 3.45 -7.85 -24.35
CA ASN A 209 2.82 -8.02 -23.05
C ASN A 209 2.22 -6.73 -22.49
N GLY A 210 2.10 -5.68 -23.31
CA GLY A 210 1.26 -4.52 -23.03
C GLY A 210 1.90 -3.41 -22.20
N ILE A 211 3.21 -3.20 -22.28
CA ILE A 211 3.81 -1.94 -21.82
C ILE A 211 3.37 -0.78 -22.74
N PRO A 212 3.12 0.45 -22.21
CA PRO A 212 2.82 1.62 -23.04
C PRO A 212 3.89 1.92 -24.11
N ASP A 213 3.47 2.52 -25.21
CA ASP A 213 4.34 2.81 -26.36
C ASP A 213 5.47 3.79 -25.98
N GLU A 214 5.21 4.69 -25.03
CA GLU A 214 6.14 5.66 -24.46
C GLU A 214 7.34 4.99 -23.76
N PHE A 215 7.13 3.78 -23.22
CA PHE A 215 8.11 3.03 -22.42
C PHE A 215 8.62 1.78 -23.15
N VAL A 216 8.51 1.74 -24.48
CA VAL A 216 8.88 0.54 -25.27
C VAL A 216 10.33 0.09 -25.07
N ASP A 217 11.26 1.03 -24.90
CA ASP A 217 12.68 0.74 -24.74
C ASP A 217 13.03 0.11 -23.38
N LEU A 218 12.15 0.29 -22.39
CA LEU A 218 12.22 -0.35 -21.06
C LEU A 218 11.73 -1.80 -21.07
N GLY A 219 11.00 -2.22 -22.11
CA GLY A 219 10.33 -3.51 -22.13
C GLY A 219 11.27 -4.71 -22.09
N GLY A 220 11.11 -5.58 -21.08
CA GLY A 220 11.93 -6.77 -20.84
C GLY A 220 13.20 -6.51 -20.03
N ASN A 221 13.51 -5.25 -19.71
CA ASN A 221 14.60 -4.90 -18.82
C ASN A 221 14.11 -4.84 -17.37
N PHE A 222 15.03 -4.93 -16.44
CA PHE A 222 14.77 -4.61 -15.04
C PHE A 222 14.85 -3.10 -14.84
N LEU A 223 14.26 -2.58 -13.76
CA LEU A 223 14.14 -1.14 -13.58
C LEU A 223 15.51 -0.51 -13.23
N GLN A 224 16.29 -1.14 -12.36
CA GLN A 224 17.70 -0.85 -12.11
C GLN A 224 18.60 -0.79 -13.37
N ASP A 225 18.19 -1.42 -14.49
CA ASP A 225 18.98 -1.41 -15.74
C ASP A 225 18.70 -0.15 -16.60
N GLN A 226 18.06 0.88 -16.02
CA GLN A 226 17.69 2.14 -16.68
C GLN A 226 18.90 2.91 -17.25
N THR A 227 18.66 3.61 -18.36
CA THR A 227 19.60 4.57 -18.94
C THR A 227 19.10 6.01 -18.77
N LEU A 228 19.99 7.00 -18.94
CA LEU A 228 19.61 8.43 -18.92
C LEU A 228 18.47 8.79 -19.90
N ASN A 229 18.30 8.04 -21.00
CA ASN A 229 17.19 8.27 -21.91
C ASN A 229 15.87 7.72 -21.35
N ASP A 230 15.93 6.63 -20.60
CA ASP A 230 14.76 6.01 -19.98
C ASP A 230 14.24 6.90 -18.85
N ILE A 231 15.13 7.44 -18.01
CA ILE A 231 14.82 8.47 -17.00
C ILE A 231 14.11 9.65 -17.66
N ALA A 232 14.66 10.19 -18.75
CA ALA A 232 14.03 11.31 -19.46
C ALA A 232 12.63 10.96 -20.02
N ALA A 233 12.40 9.71 -20.42
CA ALA A 233 11.08 9.25 -20.87
C ALA A 233 10.09 9.12 -19.71
N ILE A 234 10.54 8.62 -18.55
CA ILE A 234 9.75 8.53 -17.31
C ILE A 234 9.37 9.94 -16.85
N THR A 235 10.33 10.84 -16.67
CA THR A 235 10.08 12.23 -16.25
C THR A 235 9.13 12.96 -17.20
N ALA A 236 9.25 12.74 -18.51
CA ALA A 236 8.36 13.37 -19.49
C ALA A 236 6.93 12.82 -19.48
N ASN A 237 6.70 11.65 -18.88
CA ASN A 237 5.42 10.92 -18.88
C ASN A 237 5.04 10.42 -17.48
N GLN A 238 5.41 11.16 -16.42
CA GLN A 238 5.21 10.76 -15.02
C GLN A 238 3.72 10.45 -14.70
N ASP A 239 2.79 11.16 -15.34
CA ASP A 239 1.34 10.97 -15.15
C ASP A 239 0.83 9.57 -15.56
N ILE A 240 1.53 8.89 -16.47
CA ILE A 240 1.19 7.53 -16.91
C ILE A 240 2.19 6.49 -16.40
N TRP A 241 3.19 6.89 -15.61
CA TRP A 241 4.18 5.99 -15.03
C TRP A 241 3.56 5.19 -13.87
N TYR A 242 3.35 3.88 -14.09
CA TYR A 242 2.79 2.97 -13.10
C TYR A 242 3.53 1.62 -13.10
N PRO A 243 4.69 1.53 -12.43
CA PRO A 243 5.56 0.35 -12.44
C PRO A 243 4.87 -0.95 -12.02
N LEU A 244 4.03 -0.88 -10.98
CA LEU A 244 3.23 -2.02 -10.50
C LEU A 244 2.33 -2.62 -11.60
N GLY A 245 1.88 -1.79 -12.53
CA GLY A 245 1.13 -2.18 -13.73
C GLY A 245 2.00 -2.61 -14.90
N PHE A 246 3.32 -2.42 -14.86
CA PHE A 246 4.23 -2.73 -15.94
C PHE A 246 5.08 -3.98 -15.71
N VAL A 247 5.15 -4.51 -14.49
CA VAL A 247 5.96 -5.72 -14.17
C VAL A 247 5.41 -7.02 -14.77
N GLU A 248 6.31 -7.91 -15.19
CA GLU A 248 6.03 -9.24 -15.75
C GLU A 248 5.99 -10.31 -14.65
N LEU A 249 4.81 -10.49 -14.03
CA LEU A 249 4.63 -11.42 -12.90
C LEU A 249 4.78 -12.90 -13.26
N SER A 250 4.77 -13.24 -14.55
CA SER A 250 5.02 -14.60 -15.02
C SER A 250 6.49 -14.98 -15.04
N TYR A 251 7.41 -14.04 -14.76
CA TYR A 251 8.85 -14.29 -14.70
C TYR A 251 9.18 -15.44 -13.73
N ASP A 252 9.91 -16.43 -14.23
CA ASP A 252 10.19 -17.70 -13.56
C ASP A 252 11.69 -18.06 -13.51
N GLU A 253 12.59 -17.16 -13.89
CA GLU A 253 14.03 -17.43 -13.84
C GLU A 253 14.62 -17.30 -12.42
N ASN A 254 13.91 -16.69 -11.46
CA ASN A 254 14.31 -16.74 -10.04
C ASN A 254 13.97 -18.12 -9.43
N GLU A 255 14.92 -19.05 -9.50
CA GLU A 255 14.78 -20.42 -8.99
C GLU A 255 14.55 -20.52 -7.47
N PHE A 256 14.83 -19.44 -6.71
CA PHE A 256 14.74 -19.45 -5.25
C PHE A 256 13.42 -18.90 -4.71
N TYR A 257 12.64 -18.15 -5.49
CA TYR A 257 11.36 -17.56 -5.03
C TYR A 257 11.48 -16.78 -3.71
N ASN A 258 12.63 -16.16 -3.49
CA ASN A 258 13.00 -15.36 -2.32
C ASN A 258 12.63 -13.88 -2.56
N PHE A 259 11.37 -13.63 -2.95
CA PHE A 259 10.96 -12.31 -3.44
C PHE A 259 11.01 -11.21 -2.39
N SER A 260 11.08 -11.54 -1.09
CA SER A 260 11.23 -10.57 0.00
C SER A 260 12.65 -10.42 0.52
N GLN A 261 13.63 -10.95 -0.20
CA GLN A 261 15.02 -10.80 0.17
C GLN A 261 15.51 -9.46 -0.36
N GLU A 262 16.00 -8.62 0.56
CA GLU A 262 16.75 -7.40 0.25
C GLU A 262 17.93 -7.72 -0.70
N ASN A 263 18.08 -6.93 -1.75
CA ASN A 263 19.06 -7.14 -2.80
C ASN A 263 19.41 -5.83 -3.53
N ASP A 264 20.59 -5.29 -3.21
CA ASP A 264 21.35 -4.33 -4.00
C ASP A 264 21.39 -4.73 -5.49
N ASP A 265 20.44 -4.23 -6.25
CA ASP A 265 20.13 -4.70 -7.59
C ASP A 265 20.75 -3.83 -8.69
N ASP A 266 21.03 -2.56 -8.40
CA ASP A 266 21.77 -1.63 -9.24
C ASP A 266 23.31 -1.64 -8.95
N ARG A 267 23.73 -2.15 -7.78
CA ARG A 267 25.13 -2.32 -7.32
C ARG A 267 25.84 -1.02 -6.95
N ASP A 268 25.11 -0.02 -6.49
CA ASP A 268 25.69 1.19 -5.91
C ASP A 268 26.33 0.92 -4.52
N GLY A 269 25.92 -0.17 -3.86
CA GLY A 269 26.41 -0.60 -2.55
C GLY A 269 25.48 -0.25 -1.38
N LEU A 270 24.33 0.35 -1.67
CA LEU A 270 23.21 0.54 -0.78
C LEU A 270 22.21 -0.64 -0.92
N PHE A 271 21.28 -0.72 0.01
CA PHE A 271 20.18 -1.68 0.04
C PHE A 271 18.95 -0.86 0.39
N ASP A 272 18.69 0.14 -0.44
CA ASP A 272 17.64 1.14 -0.35
C ASP A 272 16.29 0.64 -0.85
N GLU A 273 16.25 -0.52 -1.53
CA GLU A 273 15.05 -1.17 -2.10
C GLU A 273 13.74 -0.73 -1.41
N ASP A 274 13.11 0.23 -2.05
CA ASP A 274 12.07 1.10 -1.52
C ASP A 274 10.69 0.78 -2.08
N GLY A 275 10.70 0.21 -3.28
CA GLY A 275 9.54 -0.14 -4.05
C GLY A 275 8.74 1.05 -4.51
N TYR A 276 7.62 0.74 -5.16
CA TYR A 276 6.70 1.73 -5.72
C TYR A 276 5.47 1.93 -4.82
N PRO A 277 5.58 2.50 -3.61
CA PRO A 277 4.45 2.60 -2.71
C PRO A 277 3.30 3.40 -3.32
N VAL A 278 2.10 2.98 -2.94
CA VAL A 278 0.83 3.57 -3.35
C VAL A 278 0.17 4.28 -2.17
N SER A 279 0.40 3.80 -0.94
CA SER A 279 -0.20 4.36 0.26
C SER A 279 0.80 4.50 1.41
N GLU A 280 0.36 5.05 2.54
CA GLU A 280 1.21 5.21 3.73
C GLU A 280 1.55 3.86 4.38
N GLN A 281 0.86 2.79 4.01
CA GLN A 281 1.21 1.44 4.40
C GLN A 281 0.75 0.43 3.37
N ASP A 282 1.72 -0.07 2.62
CA ASP A 282 1.51 -1.12 1.65
C ASP A 282 1.98 -2.45 2.23
N TYR A 283 1.25 -3.52 1.93
CA TYR A 283 1.74 -4.88 2.16
C TYR A 283 1.71 -5.69 0.88
N ILE A 284 2.76 -6.49 0.64
CA ILE A 284 2.92 -7.28 -0.59
C ILE A 284 3.27 -8.71 -0.22
N SER A 285 2.58 -9.69 -0.80
CA SER A 285 2.87 -11.11 -0.57
C SER A 285 2.62 -11.96 -1.81
N TYR A 286 3.23 -13.15 -1.84
CA TYR A 286 3.14 -14.09 -2.96
C TYR A 286 2.75 -15.49 -2.49
N TYR A 287 1.86 -16.13 -3.23
CA TYR A 287 1.45 -17.51 -2.97
C TYR A 287 0.97 -18.22 -4.23
N TYR A 288 0.82 -19.55 -4.11
CA TYR A 288 0.67 -20.47 -5.23
C TYR A 288 -0.33 -21.55 -4.86
N ASP A 289 -1.12 -22.01 -5.83
CA ASP A 289 -1.93 -23.22 -5.65
C ASP A 289 -1.14 -24.51 -5.98
N TYR A 290 0.08 -24.37 -6.50
CA TYR A 290 0.97 -25.46 -6.92
C TYR A 290 2.31 -25.41 -6.17
N SER A 291 3.19 -26.39 -6.41
CA SER A 291 4.58 -26.33 -5.92
C SER A 291 5.48 -25.62 -6.94
N PRO A 292 6.02 -24.42 -6.63
CA PRO A 292 6.96 -23.73 -7.53
C PRO A 292 8.28 -24.49 -7.71
N PHE A 293 8.60 -25.41 -6.80
CA PHE A 293 9.80 -26.26 -6.85
C PHE A 293 9.59 -27.61 -7.54
N GLY A 294 8.37 -27.88 -8.02
CA GLY A 294 8.02 -29.15 -8.68
C GLY A 294 7.90 -30.33 -7.71
N THR A 295 7.68 -30.08 -6.42
CA THR A 295 7.43 -31.13 -5.43
C THR A 295 6.09 -31.81 -5.72
N THR A 296 6.11 -33.12 -5.93
CA THR A 296 4.92 -33.92 -6.23
C THR A 296 4.11 -34.20 -4.97
N GLY A 297 2.78 -34.15 -5.07
CA GLY A 297 1.87 -34.55 -4.01
C GLY A 297 0.63 -33.67 -3.96
N GLU A 298 -0.22 -33.91 -2.95
CA GLU A 298 -1.33 -33.02 -2.63
C GLU A 298 -0.82 -31.68 -2.13
N ARG A 299 -1.54 -30.61 -2.45
CA ARG A 299 -1.20 -29.22 -2.15
C ARG A 299 -2.17 -28.57 -1.18
N ASP A 300 -2.72 -29.38 -0.28
CA ASP A 300 -3.65 -28.96 0.74
C ASP A 300 -2.98 -28.89 2.13
N TRP A 301 -3.31 -27.85 2.89
CA TRP A 301 -2.82 -27.66 4.25
C TRP A 301 -3.96 -27.31 5.20
N GLY A 302 -3.67 -27.33 6.50
CA GLY A 302 -4.61 -27.02 7.58
C GLY A 302 -5.04 -28.25 8.38
N THR A 303 -6.07 -28.13 9.22
CA THR A 303 -6.46 -29.21 10.14
C THR A 303 -7.17 -30.35 9.43
N ALA A 304 -7.81 -30.08 8.29
CA ALA A 304 -8.43 -31.06 7.41
C ALA A 304 -7.53 -31.55 6.27
N ASN A 305 -6.21 -31.41 6.38
CA ASN A 305 -5.32 -31.92 5.34
C ASN A 305 -5.50 -33.42 5.08
N GLY A 306 -5.30 -33.84 3.82
CA GLY A 306 -5.53 -35.17 3.30
C GLY A 306 -7.00 -35.56 3.15
N ASN A 307 -7.95 -34.65 3.41
CA ASN A 307 -9.38 -34.92 3.23
C ASN A 307 -9.88 -34.56 1.82
N ASN A 308 -9.24 -33.62 1.12
CA ASN A 308 -9.53 -33.29 -0.27
C ASN A 308 -8.41 -33.73 -1.22
N TYR A 309 -8.69 -33.71 -2.52
CA TYR A 309 -7.69 -33.84 -3.57
C TYR A 309 -7.34 -32.46 -4.15
N HIS A 310 -6.07 -32.09 -4.02
CA HIS A 310 -5.48 -30.89 -4.63
C HIS A 310 -4.11 -31.25 -5.26
N GLY A 311 -4.10 -32.31 -6.06
CA GLY A 311 -2.94 -32.82 -6.77
C GLY A 311 -2.70 -32.12 -8.11
N ASN A 312 -1.77 -32.65 -8.90
CA ASN A 312 -1.35 -32.04 -10.17
C ASN A 312 -2.51 -31.86 -11.19
N GLU A 313 -3.56 -32.67 -11.10
CA GLU A 313 -4.71 -32.57 -12.00
C GLU A 313 -5.65 -31.43 -11.56
N GLU A 314 -5.85 -31.27 -10.25
CA GLU A 314 -6.75 -30.33 -9.58
C GLU A 314 -6.16 -28.91 -9.43
N GLN A 315 -4.84 -28.75 -9.48
CA GLN A 315 -4.18 -27.43 -9.44
C GLN A 315 -4.44 -26.61 -10.72
N LEU A 316 -4.84 -25.36 -10.60
CA LEU A 316 -4.92 -24.38 -11.68
C LEU A 316 -3.54 -23.93 -12.17
N ASN A 317 -2.49 -24.05 -11.37
CA ASN A 317 -1.12 -23.57 -11.65
C ASN A 317 -1.07 -22.04 -11.78
N ILE A 318 -1.48 -21.36 -10.72
CA ILE A 318 -1.52 -19.91 -10.63
C ILE A 318 -0.57 -19.39 -9.55
N ARG A 319 0.01 -18.23 -9.82
CA ARG A 319 0.72 -17.40 -8.85
C ARG A 319 -0.16 -16.21 -8.53
N VAL A 320 -0.30 -15.89 -7.26
CA VAL A 320 -1.01 -14.69 -6.81
C VAL A 320 -0.02 -13.77 -6.13
N ARG A 321 0.01 -12.51 -6.57
CA ARG A 321 0.58 -11.39 -5.82
C ARG A 321 -0.57 -10.65 -5.15
N GLN A 322 -0.61 -10.66 -3.83
CA GLN A 322 -1.58 -9.90 -3.05
C GLN A 322 -0.94 -8.60 -2.60
N LEU A 323 -1.63 -7.49 -2.81
CA LEU A 323 -1.27 -6.20 -2.24
C LEU A 323 -2.40 -5.67 -1.36
N SER A 324 -2.08 -4.86 -0.38
CA SER A 324 -3.08 -4.11 0.37
C SER A 324 -2.57 -2.74 0.78
N TYR A 325 -3.47 -1.75 0.75
CA TYR A 325 -3.13 -0.33 0.84
C TYR A 325 -3.98 0.35 1.92
N GLN A 326 -3.36 1.22 2.72
CA GLN A 326 -4.03 2.02 3.74
C GLN A 326 -3.39 3.41 3.93
N TRP A 327 -4.25 4.40 4.19
CA TRP A 327 -3.86 5.77 4.53
C TRP A 327 -4.36 6.14 5.94
N SER A 328 -3.76 7.17 6.52
CA SER A 328 -4.15 7.76 7.81
C SER A 328 -4.93 9.07 7.69
N TYR A 329 -5.10 9.58 6.47
CA TYR A 329 -5.75 10.88 6.23
C TYR A 329 -7.22 10.80 6.63
N ASP A 330 -7.74 11.85 7.27
CA ASP A 330 -9.06 11.81 7.92
C ASP A 330 -10.21 11.43 6.96
N TYR A 331 -10.10 11.74 5.68
CA TYR A 331 -11.12 11.47 4.67
C TYR A 331 -11.11 10.03 4.13
N ILE A 332 -10.01 9.26 4.30
CA ILE A 332 -9.83 7.91 3.74
C ILE A 332 -9.33 6.87 4.75
N LYS A 333 -8.99 7.26 5.98
CA LYS A 333 -8.51 6.35 7.05
C LYS A 333 -9.42 5.15 7.38
N ASN A 334 -10.69 5.20 6.97
CA ASN A 334 -11.69 4.14 7.13
C ASN A 334 -11.82 3.29 5.85
N LEU A 335 -10.71 3.02 5.16
CA LEU A 335 -10.68 2.22 3.95
C LEU A 335 -9.39 1.39 3.88
N VAL A 336 -9.53 0.13 3.49
CA VAL A 336 -8.40 -0.73 3.07
C VAL A 336 -8.74 -1.34 1.72
N TYR A 337 -7.83 -1.23 0.77
CA TYR A 337 -7.91 -1.99 -0.47
C TYR A 337 -7.14 -3.29 -0.34
N VAL A 338 -7.66 -4.36 -0.95
CA VAL A 338 -6.92 -5.61 -1.16
C VAL A 338 -6.96 -5.93 -2.64
N GLU A 339 -5.78 -5.97 -3.25
CA GLU A 339 -5.54 -6.25 -4.66
C GLU A 339 -5.00 -7.66 -4.83
N PHE A 340 -5.53 -8.39 -5.81
CA PHE A 340 -5.08 -9.72 -6.20
C PHE A 340 -4.68 -9.71 -7.67
N ASN A 341 -3.39 -9.93 -7.92
CA ASN A 341 -2.84 -10.12 -9.25
C ASN A 341 -2.63 -11.61 -9.49
N ILE A 342 -3.53 -12.24 -10.25
CA ILE A 342 -3.56 -13.68 -10.48
C ILE A 342 -2.94 -13.97 -11.84
N THR A 343 -1.82 -14.68 -11.85
CA THR A 343 -1.03 -14.98 -13.05
C THR A 343 -1.14 -16.46 -13.39
N ASN A 344 -1.50 -16.77 -14.64
CA ASN A 344 -1.52 -18.14 -15.14
C ASN A 344 -0.09 -18.62 -15.44
N MET A 345 0.44 -19.47 -14.57
CA MET A 345 1.80 -20.04 -14.70
C MET A 345 1.83 -21.31 -15.54
N ASN A 346 0.69 -21.74 -16.11
CA ASN A 346 0.67 -22.85 -17.04
C ASN A 346 1.35 -22.44 -18.37
N PRO A 347 2.37 -23.18 -18.85
CA PRO A 347 3.10 -22.80 -20.06
C PRO A 347 2.33 -23.04 -21.36
N GLN A 348 1.18 -23.73 -21.33
CA GLN A 348 0.49 -24.22 -22.52
C GLN A 348 -1.01 -23.92 -22.58
N ASP A 349 -1.70 -23.93 -21.44
CA ASP A 349 -3.15 -23.83 -21.39
C ASP A 349 -3.63 -22.50 -20.87
N THR A 350 -4.59 -21.96 -21.60
CA THR A 350 -5.50 -20.93 -21.11
C THR A 350 -6.41 -21.53 -20.04
N LEU A 351 -6.57 -20.80 -18.94
CA LEU A 351 -7.65 -21.02 -17.98
C LEU A 351 -8.90 -20.33 -18.52
N TYR A 352 -9.99 -21.07 -18.73
CA TYR A 352 -11.20 -20.55 -19.36
C TYR A 352 -12.27 -20.23 -18.32
N ASP A 353 -13.13 -19.26 -18.63
CA ASP A 353 -14.27 -18.91 -17.78
C ASP A 353 -13.87 -18.74 -16.31
N CYS A 354 -12.82 -17.94 -16.07
CA CYS A 354 -12.33 -17.60 -14.74
C CYS A 354 -13.44 -16.91 -13.93
N ALA A 355 -13.48 -17.20 -12.64
CA ALA A 355 -14.41 -16.63 -11.68
C ALA A 355 -13.68 -16.41 -10.36
N MET A 356 -14.09 -15.39 -9.61
CA MET A 356 -13.49 -15.07 -8.32
C MET A 356 -14.56 -14.85 -7.26
N GLY A 357 -14.20 -15.15 -6.02
CA GLY A 357 -14.96 -14.73 -4.87
C GLY A 357 -14.06 -14.37 -3.70
N VAL A 358 -14.60 -13.54 -2.83
CA VAL A 358 -13.99 -13.20 -1.55
C VAL A 358 -14.89 -13.75 -0.47
N TYR A 359 -14.34 -14.69 0.28
CA TYR A 359 -14.98 -15.26 1.46
C TYR A 359 -14.70 -14.35 2.65
N MET A 360 -15.73 -14.05 3.45
CA MET A 360 -15.64 -13.28 4.68
C MET A 360 -16.42 -13.99 5.79
N ASP A 361 -15.70 -14.35 6.84
CA ASP A 361 -16.20 -14.93 8.08
C ASP A 361 -16.10 -13.85 9.15
N SER A 362 -17.23 -13.27 9.49
CA SER A 362 -17.29 -12.15 10.41
C SER A 362 -17.67 -12.71 11.77
N ASP A 363 -16.82 -12.45 12.76
CA ASP A 363 -17.15 -12.60 14.18
C ASP A 363 -17.10 -11.19 14.79
N VAL A 364 -18.20 -10.45 14.74
CA VAL A 364 -18.20 -9.03 15.06
C VAL A 364 -18.36 -8.82 16.56
N GLY A 365 -17.34 -8.29 17.23
CA GLY A 365 -17.47 -7.91 18.64
C GLY A 365 -16.16 -7.77 19.42
N PRO A 366 -16.25 -7.56 20.76
CA PRO A 366 -15.09 -7.29 21.59
C PRO A 366 -14.11 -8.46 21.64
N GLN A 367 -12.82 -8.18 21.51
CA GLN A 367 -11.73 -9.17 21.62
C GLN A 367 -11.70 -9.92 22.97
N ALA A 368 -12.35 -9.37 24.00
CA ALA A 368 -12.45 -9.97 25.32
C ALA A 368 -13.56 -11.03 25.44
N TYR A 369 -14.48 -11.09 24.48
CA TYR A 369 -15.57 -12.07 24.48
C TYR A 369 -15.05 -13.43 24.03
N ASP A 370 -15.78 -14.49 24.40
CA ASP A 370 -15.51 -15.81 23.84
C ASP A 370 -16.13 -15.94 22.44
N ASP A 371 -15.61 -16.87 21.63
CA ASP A 371 -15.99 -17.01 20.22
C ASP A 371 -17.51 -17.07 19.99
N ASN A 372 -18.25 -17.82 20.82
CA ASN A 372 -19.70 -17.95 20.65
C ASN A 372 -20.47 -16.68 21.03
N ALA A 373 -19.97 -15.92 21.99
CA ALA A 373 -20.57 -14.66 22.37
C ALA A 373 -20.27 -13.54 21.37
N ARG A 374 -19.22 -13.69 20.56
CA ARG A 374 -18.83 -12.73 19.53
C ARG A 374 -19.48 -13.00 18.18
N SER A 375 -19.65 -14.26 17.79
CA SER A 375 -20.27 -14.61 16.50
C SER A 375 -21.75 -14.96 16.58
N GLY A 376 -22.27 -15.15 17.80
CA GLY A 376 -23.55 -15.82 18.04
C GLY A 376 -24.80 -15.06 17.58
N ASP A 377 -24.67 -13.78 17.23
CA ASP A 377 -25.75 -12.89 16.82
C ASP A 377 -25.37 -11.94 15.68
N ASP A 378 -24.37 -12.32 14.88
CA ASP A 378 -24.02 -11.59 13.68
C ASP A 378 -25.10 -11.70 12.57
N VAL A 379 -25.12 -10.69 11.70
CA VAL A 379 -26.01 -10.63 10.53
C VAL A 379 -25.25 -10.14 9.30
N SER A 380 -25.07 -11.01 8.31
CA SER A 380 -24.63 -10.60 6.98
C SER A 380 -25.81 -10.24 6.07
N SER A 381 -25.64 -9.21 5.25
CA SER A 381 -26.66 -8.75 4.30
C SER A 381 -26.03 -8.06 3.09
N TYR A 382 -26.86 -7.51 2.22
CA TYR A 382 -26.46 -6.96 0.94
C TYR A 382 -27.23 -5.69 0.59
N VAL A 383 -26.51 -4.74 0.00
CA VAL A 383 -27.09 -3.50 -0.52
C VAL A 383 -26.85 -3.44 -2.02
N SER A 384 -27.91 -3.60 -2.80
CA SER A 384 -27.87 -3.44 -4.25
C SER A 384 -28.07 -1.99 -4.70
N GLY A 385 -27.49 -1.64 -5.84
CA GLY A 385 -27.66 -0.33 -6.47
C GLY A 385 -26.48 0.10 -7.33
N GLU A 386 -26.80 0.88 -8.36
CA GLU A 386 -25.81 1.42 -9.30
C GLU A 386 -24.84 2.37 -8.59
N GLY A 387 -23.54 2.15 -8.79
CA GLY A 387 -22.43 2.95 -8.29
C GLY A 387 -21.90 2.55 -6.91
N TYR A 388 -22.66 1.82 -6.10
CA TYR A 388 -22.29 1.57 -4.69
C TYR A 388 -22.50 0.14 -4.20
N GLU A 389 -22.98 -0.81 -5.00
CA GLU A 389 -23.34 -2.17 -4.54
C GLU A 389 -22.27 -2.85 -3.65
N PHE A 390 -22.67 -3.35 -2.45
CA PHE A 390 -21.77 -3.95 -1.45
C PHE A 390 -22.45 -5.02 -0.57
N ALA A 391 -21.64 -5.92 0.00
CA ALA A 391 -22.03 -6.83 1.08
C ALA A 391 -21.59 -6.26 2.44
N TYR A 392 -22.27 -6.59 3.53
CA TYR A 392 -21.89 -6.10 4.85
C TYR A 392 -22.30 -7.03 5.99
N THR A 393 -21.63 -6.91 7.14
CA THR A 393 -21.93 -7.62 8.39
C THR A 393 -21.98 -6.66 9.58
N TYR A 394 -22.77 -7.00 10.59
CA TYR A 394 -22.88 -6.28 11.86
C TYR A 394 -23.41 -7.20 12.98
N ASP A 395 -23.17 -6.79 14.22
CA ASP A 395 -23.69 -7.41 15.43
C ASP A 395 -25.14 -6.95 15.74
N GLU A 396 -26.09 -7.89 15.91
CA GLU A 396 -27.52 -7.54 16.01
C GLU A 396 -27.88 -6.78 17.29
N ASP A 397 -27.33 -7.20 18.43
CA ASP A 397 -27.65 -6.64 19.75
C ASP A 397 -26.74 -5.48 20.18
N GLN A 398 -25.71 -5.21 19.37
CA GLN A 398 -24.65 -4.21 19.49
C GLN A 398 -23.78 -4.38 20.74
N ASP A 399 -23.74 -5.58 21.32
CA ASP A 399 -23.03 -5.90 22.55
C ASP A 399 -23.32 -4.93 23.71
N ASN A 400 -24.57 -4.48 23.83
CA ASN A 400 -24.99 -3.41 24.75
C ASN A 400 -24.37 -2.03 24.46
N GLY A 401 -24.13 -1.72 23.19
CA GLY A 401 -23.57 -0.47 22.68
C GLY A 401 -22.03 -0.44 22.66
N LEU A 402 -21.37 -1.59 22.70
CA LEU A 402 -19.93 -1.69 22.47
C LEU A 402 -19.63 -1.81 20.97
N THR A 403 -20.44 -2.55 20.23
CA THR A 403 -20.20 -2.93 18.84
C THR A 403 -21.27 -2.31 17.94
N THR A 404 -21.22 -0.99 17.77
CA THR A 404 -22.26 -0.24 17.04
C THR A 404 -22.01 -0.15 15.53
N GLY A 405 -20.79 -0.45 15.09
CA GLY A 405 -20.39 -0.32 13.71
C GLY A 405 -20.88 -1.46 12.83
N LEU A 406 -20.64 -1.29 11.54
CA LEU A 406 -20.86 -2.28 10.49
C LEU A 406 -19.59 -2.36 9.64
N ILE A 407 -19.33 -3.52 9.04
CA ILE A 407 -18.24 -3.70 8.08
C ILE A 407 -18.79 -4.01 6.70
N GLY A 408 -18.40 -3.23 5.70
CA GLY A 408 -18.76 -3.42 4.29
C GLY A 408 -17.59 -3.92 3.45
N SER A 409 -17.90 -4.66 2.39
CA SER A 409 -16.95 -5.01 1.33
C SER A 409 -17.57 -4.81 -0.06
N ARG A 410 -16.78 -4.26 -0.99
CA ARG A 410 -17.18 -4.07 -2.39
C ARG A 410 -16.07 -4.45 -3.37
N VAL A 411 -16.43 -4.70 -4.62
CA VAL A 411 -15.48 -4.78 -5.74
C VAL A 411 -15.22 -3.37 -6.28
N CYS A 412 -13.96 -3.09 -6.60
CA CYS A 412 -13.53 -1.86 -7.27
C CYS A 412 -13.13 -2.12 -8.72
N THR A 413 -12.45 -3.24 -9.01
CA THR A 413 -12.17 -3.70 -10.37
C THR A 413 -12.37 -5.22 -10.45
N PRO A 414 -12.94 -5.76 -11.55
CA PRO A 414 -13.48 -5.05 -12.73
C PRO A 414 -14.65 -4.13 -12.40
N ASP A 415 -15.02 -3.25 -13.34
CA ASP A 415 -16.05 -2.24 -13.14
C ASP A 415 -17.31 -2.88 -12.53
N PRO A 416 -17.61 -2.58 -11.26
CA PRO A 416 -18.65 -3.26 -10.52
C PRO A 416 -20.04 -3.03 -11.13
N ASP A 417 -20.25 -1.91 -11.82
CA ASP A 417 -21.55 -1.63 -12.44
C ASP A 417 -21.80 -2.48 -13.70
N SER A 418 -20.76 -3.12 -14.23
CA SER A 418 -20.84 -4.05 -15.36
C SER A 418 -20.91 -5.54 -14.96
N LEU A 419 -20.59 -5.86 -13.70
CA LEU A 419 -20.43 -7.24 -13.22
C LEU A 419 -21.76 -7.94 -12.90
N GLU A 420 -21.78 -9.25 -13.13
CA GLU A 420 -22.78 -10.13 -12.51
C GLU A 420 -22.28 -10.57 -11.13
N PHE A 421 -22.99 -10.14 -10.09
CA PHE A 421 -22.71 -10.51 -8.70
C PHE A 421 -23.59 -11.65 -8.20
N ALA A 422 -22.97 -12.53 -7.41
CA ALA A 422 -23.64 -13.40 -6.47
C ALA A 422 -23.05 -13.18 -5.07
N CYS A 423 -23.89 -13.18 -4.04
CA CYS A 423 -23.45 -13.11 -2.66
C CYS A 423 -24.16 -14.20 -1.87
N TRP A 424 -23.41 -15.20 -1.41
CA TRP A 424 -23.94 -16.42 -0.82
C TRP A 424 -23.67 -16.46 0.68
N TYR A 425 -24.64 -16.94 1.43
CA TYR A 425 -24.53 -17.29 2.85
C TYR A 425 -24.84 -18.78 3.05
N TRP A 426 -24.22 -19.41 4.04
CA TRP A 426 -24.54 -20.74 4.55
C TRP A 426 -24.28 -20.85 6.05
N ASN A 427 -24.92 -21.83 6.70
CA ASN A 427 -24.67 -22.12 8.11
C ASN A 427 -23.32 -22.83 8.31
N VAL A 428 -22.77 -22.75 9.51
CA VAL A 428 -21.66 -23.61 9.96
C VAL A 428 -21.93 -25.07 9.57
N THR A 429 -20.94 -25.74 8.96
CA THR A 429 -20.99 -27.13 8.46
C THR A 429 -21.71 -27.38 7.13
N ASP A 430 -22.37 -26.38 6.55
CA ASP A 430 -23.04 -26.48 5.25
C ASP A 430 -22.18 -26.00 4.06
N GLY A 431 -20.88 -25.76 4.27
CA GLY A 431 -19.95 -25.31 3.23
C GLY A 431 -19.92 -26.17 1.96
N PRO A 432 -19.49 -25.57 0.84
CA PRO A 432 -19.43 -26.25 -0.45
C PRO A 432 -18.49 -27.45 -0.45
N ASP A 433 -18.98 -28.57 -0.99
CA ASP A 433 -18.23 -29.82 -1.11
C ASP A 433 -17.40 -29.86 -2.39
N ASP A 434 -16.08 -29.77 -2.22
CA ASP A 434 -15.03 -29.92 -3.24
C ASP A 434 -13.97 -30.96 -2.80
N LEU A 435 -14.36 -32.02 -2.06
CA LEU A 435 -13.38 -33.02 -1.58
C LEU A 435 -12.70 -33.80 -2.72
N ASP A 436 -13.42 -34.11 -3.80
CA ASP A 436 -12.86 -34.69 -5.03
C ASP A 436 -13.51 -33.99 -6.23
N PRO A 437 -12.96 -32.87 -6.71
CA PRO A 437 -13.59 -32.08 -7.78
C PRO A 437 -13.68 -32.83 -9.12
N LEU A 438 -13.03 -33.98 -9.24
CA LEU A 438 -13.06 -34.83 -10.43
C LEU A 438 -14.02 -36.03 -10.30
N ASP A 439 -14.76 -36.16 -9.18
CA ASP A 439 -15.76 -37.21 -8.99
C ASP A 439 -16.94 -37.04 -9.97
N LEU A 440 -17.19 -38.07 -10.79
CA LEU A 440 -18.27 -38.08 -11.76
C LEU A 440 -19.61 -38.52 -11.16
N THR A 441 -19.64 -38.96 -9.89
CA THR A 441 -20.82 -39.53 -9.22
C THR A 441 -21.51 -38.59 -8.24
N ALA A 442 -20.90 -37.44 -7.96
CA ALA A 442 -21.40 -36.45 -7.00
C ALA A 442 -22.75 -35.83 -7.42
N SER A 443 -23.53 -35.40 -6.43
CA SER A 443 -24.83 -34.75 -6.60
C SER A 443 -24.97 -33.59 -5.60
N PRO A 444 -25.31 -32.35 -6.03
CA PRO A 444 -25.63 -31.96 -7.41
C PRO A 444 -24.41 -31.93 -8.35
N THR A 445 -23.21 -31.76 -7.81
CA THR A 445 -21.93 -31.70 -8.53
C THR A 445 -20.77 -31.85 -7.54
N ALA A 446 -19.57 -32.21 -8.04
CA ALA A 446 -18.39 -32.49 -7.22
C ALA A 446 -17.54 -31.25 -6.89
N ASN A 447 -17.82 -30.12 -7.56
CA ASN A 447 -17.01 -28.91 -7.52
C ASN A 447 -17.90 -27.69 -7.21
N GLN A 448 -18.65 -27.79 -6.12
CA GLN A 448 -19.66 -26.81 -5.71
C GLN A 448 -19.10 -25.39 -5.59
N LYS A 449 -17.84 -25.21 -5.17
CA LYS A 449 -17.21 -23.88 -5.06
C LYS A 449 -17.24 -23.13 -6.39
N TYR A 450 -16.81 -23.76 -7.50
CA TYR A 450 -16.81 -23.11 -8.83
C TYR A 450 -18.21 -22.72 -9.29
N TRP A 451 -19.21 -23.54 -8.96
CA TRP A 451 -20.59 -23.28 -9.34
C TRP A 451 -21.23 -22.15 -8.52
N LEU A 452 -20.91 -22.07 -7.23
CA LEU A 452 -21.27 -20.91 -6.40
C LEU A 452 -20.62 -19.62 -6.92
N LEU A 453 -19.32 -19.68 -7.26
CA LEU A 453 -18.59 -18.55 -7.85
C LEU A 453 -19.24 -18.03 -9.14
N THR A 454 -19.94 -18.89 -9.87
CA THR A 454 -20.58 -18.55 -11.16
C THR A 454 -22.10 -18.45 -11.10
N ASN A 455 -22.67 -18.34 -9.89
CA ASN A 455 -24.11 -18.23 -9.63
C ASN A 455 -24.95 -19.35 -10.28
N ARG A 456 -24.45 -20.60 -10.22
CA ARG A 456 -25.08 -21.75 -10.88
C ARG A 456 -25.18 -22.94 -9.96
N ASN A 457 -26.20 -23.76 -10.18
CA ASN A 457 -26.45 -25.02 -9.47
C ASN A 457 -26.27 -24.98 -7.93
N PRO A 458 -26.70 -23.91 -7.22
CA PRO A 458 -26.60 -23.92 -5.77
C PRO A 458 -27.51 -25.02 -5.20
N ASP A 459 -27.04 -25.70 -4.15
CA ASP A 459 -27.93 -26.46 -3.28
C ASP A 459 -28.81 -25.48 -2.50
N THR A 460 -30.05 -25.29 -2.95
CA THR A 460 -30.99 -24.31 -2.40
C THR A 460 -31.44 -24.62 -0.97
N ASP A 461 -31.16 -25.83 -0.48
CA ASP A 461 -31.43 -26.18 0.92
C ASP A 461 -30.32 -25.69 1.86
N LYS A 462 -29.15 -25.31 1.32
CA LYS A 462 -27.96 -24.88 2.07
C LYS A 462 -27.56 -23.42 1.82
N TYR A 463 -27.58 -22.99 0.56
CA TYR A 463 -27.03 -21.69 0.15
C TYR A 463 -28.15 -20.68 -0.08
N ILE A 464 -28.04 -19.52 0.57
CA ILE A 464 -28.99 -18.42 0.46
C ILE A 464 -28.30 -17.25 -0.25
N SER A 465 -28.95 -16.68 -1.29
CA SER A 465 -28.46 -15.48 -1.95
C SER A 465 -28.81 -14.24 -1.12
N LEU A 466 -27.82 -13.60 -0.51
CA LEU A 466 -27.99 -12.34 0.23
C LEU A 466 -28.37 -11.18 -0.70
N ARG A 467 -27.98 -11.26 -1.97
CA ARG A 467 -28.36 -10.26 -2.98
C ARG A 467 -29.86 -10.29 -3.31
N GLU A 468 -30.44 -11.50 -3.41
CA GLU A 468 -31.87 -11.68 -3.70
C GLU A 468 -32.73 -11.61 -2.43
N GLU A 469 -32.22 -12.12 -1.31
CA GLU A 469 -32.92 -12.23 -0.02
C GLU A 469 -32.10 -11.56 1.10
N PRO A 470 -31.87 -10.22 1.05
CA PRO A 470 -30.96 -9.52 1.98
C PRO A 470 -31.43 -9.55 3.44
N ASN A 471 -32.72 -9.77 3.70
CA ASN A 471 -33.26 -9.81 5.06
C ASN A 471 -33.39 -11.25 5.61
N SER A 472 -32.79 -12.23 4.94
CA SER A 472 -32.88 -13.66 5.32
C SER A 472 -32.35 -13.94 6.73
N GLN A 473 -31.34 -13.18 7.17
CA GLN A 473 -30.70 -13.35 8.48
C GLN A 473 -31.25 -12.45 9.59
N VAL A 474 -31.96 -11.36 9.26
CA VAL A 474 -32.38 -10.32 10.24
C VAL A 474 -33.23 -10.85 11.40
N ASN A 475 -33.98 -11.94 11.20
CA ASN A 475 -34.81 -12.56 12.26
C ASN A 475 -34.22 -13.87 12.80
N ASN A 476 -33.04 -14.25 12.35
CA ASN A 476 -32.33 -15.45 12.74
C ASN A 476 -30.82 -15.16 12.74
N PRO A 477 -30.37 -14.18 13.56
CA PRO A 477 -28.95 -13.86 13.69
C PRO A 477 -28.17 -15.06 14.24
N GLY A 478 -26.88 -15.12 13.96
CA GLY A 478 -26.02 -16.25 14.28
C GLY A 478 -24.64 -16.10 13.66
N ASP A 479 -23.80 -17.12 13.87
CA ASP A 479 -22.48 -17.21 13.23
C ASP A 479 -22.65 -17.11 11.71
N THR A 480 -22.09 -16.03 11.14
CA THR A 480 -22.37 -15.61 9.76
C THR A 480 -21.12 -15.48 8.93
N ARG A 481 -21.25 -15.86 7.67
CA ARG A 481 -20.24 -15.71 6.63
C ARG A 481 -20.89 -15.42 5.31
N TYR A 482 -20.14 -14.78 4.42
CA TYR A 482 -20.59 -14.66 3.04
C TYR A 482 -19.46 -14.88 2.05
N LEU A 483 -19.83 -15.39 0.89
CA LEU A 483 -18.99 -15.46 -0.30
C LEU A 483 -19.50 -14.43 -1.30
N PHE A 484 -18.74 -13.37 -1.49
CA PHE A 484 -19.02 -12.36 -2.50
C PHE A 484 -18.33 -12.73 -3.81
N ALA A 485 -19.09 -13.20 -4.79
CA ALA A 485 -18.61 -13.80 -6.03
C ALA A 485 -18.99 -13.01 -7.28
N PHE A 486 -18.12 -13.07 -8.30
CA PHE A 486 -18.28 -12.38 -9.58
C PHE A 486 -17.50 -13.10 -10.70
N TYR A 487 -18.00 -12.98 -11.92
CA TYR A 487 -17.58 -13.80 -13.06
C TYR A 487 -17.91 -13.11 -14.39
N GLY A 488 -17.19 -13.47 -15.47
CA GLY A 488 -17.45 -12.99 -16.83
C GLY A 488 -18.66 -13.64 -17.52
N ASP A 489 -18.76 -13.60 -18.84
CA ASP A 489 -19.95 -14.09 -19.57
C ASP A 489 -20.13 -15.63 -19.61
N MET A 490 -19.09 -16.36 -19.21
CA MET A 490 -19.04 -17.82 -19.12
C MET A 490 -19.21 -18.55 -20.46
N GLN A 491 -18.84 -17.91 -21.57
CA GLN A 491 -18.91 -18.46 -22.93
C GLN A 491 -17.55 -18.86 -23.50
N GLY A 492 -16.47 -18.71 -22.74
CA GLY A 492 -15.08 -18.72 -23.18
C GLY A 492 -14.61 -19.98 -23.88
N MET A 493 -15.17 -21.14 -23.56
CA MET A 493 -14.80 -22.43 -24.18
C MET A 493 -15.49 -22.70 -25.52
N ASN A 494 -16.76 -22.30 -25.67
CA ASN A 494 -17.59 -22.73 -26.80
C ASN A 494 -17.87 -21.61 -27.79
N ASN A 495 -17.99 -20.37 -27.29
CA ASN A 495 -18.37 -19.20 -28.06
C ASN A 495 -17.76 -17.94 -27.42
N ALA A 496 -16.43 -17.93 -27.28
CA ALA A 496 -15.72 -16.86 -26.61
C ALA A 496 -16.12 -15.48 -27.16
N SER A 497 -16.44 -14.58 -26.25
CA SER A 497 -16.61 -13.16 -26.52
C SER A 497 -15.43 -12.38 -25.91
N ASN A 498 -15.42 -11.06 -26.10
CA ASN A 498 -14.43 -10.21 -25.44
C ASN A 498 -14.62 -10.18 -23.91
N ALA A 499 -15.84 -10.45 -23.40
CA ALA A 499 -16.14 -10.52 -21.97
C ALA A 499 -15.93 -11.93 -21.38
N SER A 500 -15.44 -12.88 -22.18
CA SER A 500 -15.06 -14.20 -21.67
C SER A 500 -13.71 -14.12 -20.97
N TRP A 501 -13.72 -14.31 -19.65
CA TRP A 501 -12.52 -14.26 -18.82
C TRP A 501 -11.66 -15.50 -19.03
N ASN A 502 -10.90 -15.49 -20.12
CA ASN A 502 -9.98 -16.53 -20.51
C ASN A 502 -8.54 -16.06 -20.26
N LEU A 503 -7.91 -16.55 -19.21
CA LEU A 503 -6.56 -16.16 -18.81
C LEU A 503 -5.51 -17.02 -19.53
N ALA A 504 -4.87 -16.44 -20.54
CA ALA A 504 -3.84 -17.13 -21.33
C ALA A 504 -2.54 -17.39 -20.52
N PRO A 505 -1.71 -18.37 -20.92
CA PRO A 505 -0.38 -18.57 -20.36
C PRO A 505 0.42 -17.29 -20.20
N GLY A 506 1.02 -17.08 -19.02
CA GLY A 506 1.85 -15.92 -18.70
C GLY A 506 1.10 -14.60 -18.56
N LYS A 507 -0.24 -14.59 -18.71
CA LYS A 507 -1.05 -13.38 -18.50
C LYS A 507 -1.51 -13.29 -17.05
N THR A 508 -1.64 -12.05 -16.59
CA THR A 508 -2.13 -11.68 -15.26
C THR A 508 -3.48 -11.02 -15.39
N MET A 509 -4.42 -11.38 -14.52
CA MET A 509 -5.64 -10.63 -14.30
C MET A 509 -5.60 -9.95 -12.93
N LYS A 510 -6.09 -8.71 -12.85
CA LYS A 510 -6.14 -7.92 -11.62
C LYS A 510 -7.57 -7.84 -11.11
N ILE A 511 -7.72 -8.01 -9.80
CA ILE A 511 -8.99 -7.82 -9.10
C ILE A 511 -8.74 -7.07 -7.80
N VAL A 512 -9.61 -6.12 -7.46
CA VAL A 512 -9.47 -5.26 -6.28
C VAL A 512 -10.77 -5.22 -5.51
N ILE A 513 -10.69 -5.46 -4.21
CA ILE A 513 -11.78 -5.21 -3.27
C ILE A 513 -11.43 -4.06 -2.34
N ALA A 514 -12.46 -3.39 -1.86
CA ALA A 514 -12.39 -2.41 -0.79
C ALA A 514 -13.16 -2.92 0.42
N VAL A 515 -12.56 -2.77 1.60
CA VAL A 515 -13.14 -3.10 2.90
C VAL A 515 -13.22 -1.82 3.73
N PHE A 516 -14.41 -1.49 4.22
CA PHE A 516 -14.68 -0.19 4.84
C PHE A 516 -15.76 -0.30 5.93
N PRO A 517 -15.52 0.23 7.13
CA PRO A 517 -16.50 0.27 8.20
C PRO A 517 -17.37 1.53 8.16
N GLY A 518 -18.44 1.54 8.95
CA GLY A 518 -19.28 2.72 9.19
C GLY A 518 -20.29 2.47 10.30
N GLU A 519 -20.86 3.54 10.87
CA GLU A 519 -21.81 3.43 12.00
C GLU A 519 -23.24 3.10 11.55
N ASN A 520 -23.52 3.23 10.25
CA ASN A 520 -24.83 2.95 9.68
C ASN A 520 -24.73 2.72 8.16
N LEU A 521 -25.82 2.20 7.59
CA LEU A 521 -25.91 1.93 6.15
C LEU A 521 -25.76 3.16 5.26
N ALA A 522 -26.06 4.37 5.74
CA ALA A 522 -25.87 5.58 4.93
C ALA A 522 -24.39 5.92 4.82
N GLU A 523 -23.63 5.77 5.92
CA GLU A 523 -22.17 5.91 5.91
C GLU A 523 -21.50 4.84 5.05
N LEU A 524 -21.87 3.57 5.18
CA LEU A 524 -21.33 2.50 4.31
C LEU A 524 -21.58 2.80 2.83
N LYS A 525 -22.73 3.36 2.46
CA LYS A 525 -22.99 3.79 1.07
C LYS A 525 -22.06 4.91 0.63
N THR A 526 -21.83 5.91 1.49
CA THR A 526 -20.87 6.99 1.20
C THR A 526 -19.46 6.42 1.02
N GLN A 527 -19.02 5.54 1.93
CA GLN A 527 -17.71 4.88 1.85
C GLN A 527 -17.57 4.00 0.62
N ALA A 528 -18.64 3.28 0.23
CA ALA A 528 -18.63 2.49 -0.99
C ALA A 528 -18.42 3.37 -2.23
N VAL A 529 -19.17 4.48 -2.37
CA VAL A 529 -18.96 5.45 -3.47
C VAL A 529 -17.54 6.00 -3.43
N TRP A 530 -17.08 6.39 -2.25
CA TRP A 530 -15.73 6.93 -2.06
C TRP A 530 -14.62 5.96 -2.46
N ALA A 531 -14.77 4.68 -2.12
CA ALA A 531 -13.84 3.62 -2.52
C ALA A 531 -13.80 3.40 -4.05
N LYS A 532 -14.85 3.77 -4.78
CA LYS A 532 -14.81 3.80 -6.26
C LYS A 532 -14.07 5.05 -6.75
N ASP A 533 -14.38 6.21 -6.16
CA ASP A 533 -13.81 7.49 -6.58
C ASP A 533 -12.28 7.54 -6.39
N ILE A 534 -11.75 7.05 -5.27
CA ILE A 534 -10.30 6.97 -5.01
C ILE A 534 -9.59 5.98 -5.93
N TYR A 535 -10.27 4.89 -6.29
CA TYR A 535 -9.72 3.91 -7.22
C TYR A 535 -9.67 4.44 -8.66
N GLU A 536 -10.46 5.47 -8.98
CA GLU A 536 -10.59 6.13 -10.29
C GLU A 536 -11.11 5.21 -11.42
N THR A 537 -10.23 4.67 -12.26
CA THR A 537 -10.60 4.08 -13.56
C THR A 537 -10.56 2.55 -13.51
N PRO A 538 -11.68 1.84 -13.33
CA PRO A 538 -11.66 0.39 -13.30
C PRO A 538 -11.48 -0.26 -14.66
N GLN A 539 -10.85 -1.44 -14.65
CA GLN A 539 -10.81 -2.31 -15.82
C GLN A 539 -12.24 -2.78 -16.15
N GLN A 540 -12.55 -2.85 -17.44
CA GLN A 540 -13.84 -3.32 -17.92
C GLN A 540 -13.86 -4.85 -18.03
N LEU A 541 -15.04 -5.43 -18.26
CA LEU A 541 -15.18 -6.88 -18.45
C LEU A 541 -14.27 -7.42 -19.56
N GLU A 542 -14.03 -6.62 -20.60
CA GLU A 542 -13.20 -6.98 -21.74
C GLU A 542 -11.69 -6.80 -21.50
N THR A 543 -11.30 -6.09 -20.44
CA THR A 543 -9.89 -5.76 -20.18
C THR A 543 -9.33 -6.40 -18.91
N VAL A 544 -10.14 -7.04 -18.06
CA VAL A 544 -9.68 -7.66 -16.80
C VAL A 544 -8.59 -8.73 -16.99
N THR A 545 -8.61 -9.47 -18.10
CA THR A 545 -7.58 -10.47 -18.43
C THR A 545 -6.38 -9.89 -19.17
N LEU A 546 -6.38 -8.57 -19.36
CA LEU A 546 -5.28 -7.81 -19.96
C LEU A 546 -4.48 -7.09 -18.87
N PRO A 547 -3.20 -6.82 -19.15
CA PRO A 547 -2.38 -5.85 -18.44
C PRO A 547 -3.15 -4.60 -17.98
N ASP A 548 -3.19 -4.38 -16.68
CA ASP A 548 -3.63 -3.11 -16.11
C ASP A 548 -2.46 -2.14 -16.09
N THR A 549 -2.55 -1.10 -16.91
CA THR A 549 -1.48 -0.11 -17.15
C THR A 549 -1.87 1.29 -16.72
N PHE A 550 -3.08 1.47 -16.20
CA PHE A 550 -3.54 2.76 -15.71
C PHE A 550 -3.04 2.98 -14.28
N PRO A 551 -2.67 4.21 -13.90
CA PRO A 551 -2.47 4.54 -12.49
C PRO A 551 -3.82 4.44 -11.74
N HIS A 552 -3.76 3.93 -10.52
CA HIS A 552 -4.90 3.78 -9.61
C HIS A 552 -4.56 4.36 -8.24
N TYR A 553 -5.56 4.41 -7.35
CA TYR A 553 -5.38 4.80 -5.94
C TYR A 553 -4.84 6.22 -5.77
N ILE A 554 -5.31 7.14 -6.60
CA ILE A 554 -4.77 8.48 -6.63
C ILE A 554 -5.49 9.34 -5.57
N ALA A 555 -5.14 9.08 -4.32
CA ALA A 555 -5.63 9.81 -3.17
C ALA A 555 -4.92 11.18 -3.08
N PRO A 556 -5.64 12.32 -3.00
CA PRO A 556 -5.03 13.60 -2.69
C PRO A 556 -4.22 13.55 -1.39
N GLU A 557 -2.96 13.97 -1.44
CA GLU A 557 -2.05 13.88 -0.30
C GLU A 557 -2.05 15.19 0.50
N PRO A 558 -2.20 15.15 1.83
CA PRO A 558 -1.96 16.30 2.67
C PRO A 558 -0.46 16.62 2.73
N PRO A 559 -0.07 17.78 3.29
CA PRO A 559 1.33 18.12 3.48
C PRO A 559 2.09 17.08 4.31
N ALA A 560 3.38 16.93 4.02
CA ALA A 560 4.24 15.92 4.65
C ALA A 560 4.14 15.94 6.18
N ILE A 561 4.12 14.76 6.81
CA ILE A 561 4.04 14.65 8.27
C ILE A 561 5.33 15.21 8.88
N PRO A 562 5.29 16.20 9.79
CA PRO A 562 6.51 16.74 10.35
C PRO A 562 7.23 15.72 11.25
N ALA A 563 8.55 15.65 11.16
CA ALA A 563 9.33 14.87 12.12
C ALA A 563 9.17 15.51 13.51
N MET A 564 9.06 14.68 14.55
CA MET A 564 8.74 15.17 15.89
C MET A 564 9.58 14.52 16.99
N PHE A 565 10.13 15.37 17.85
CA PHE A 565 10.71 15.01 19.13
C PHE A 565 9.83 15.53 20.27
N ALA A 566 9.63 14.72 21.30
CA ALA A 566 8.94 15.18 22.49
C ALA A 566 9.55 14.59 23.75
N GLU A 567 9.52 15.38 24.82
CA GLU A 567 10.00 14.98 26.13
C GLU A 567 9.10 15.51 27.24
N MET A 568 9.03 14.78 28.34
CA MET A 568 8.23 15.15 29.50
C MET A 568 9.13 15.55 30.67
N ASP A 569 8.72 16.59 31.40
CA ASP A 569 9.39 16.98 32.63
C ASP A 569 9.32 15.89 33.72
N GLU A 570 10.16 16.00 34.75
CA GLU A 570 10.27 14.97 35.79
C GLU A 570 8.98 14.78 36.62
N GLN A 571 8.11 15.79 36.66
CA GLN A 571 6.87 15.78 37.43
C GLN A 571 5.64 15.36 36.60
N GLY A 572 5.80 15.19 35.29
CA GLY A 572 4.73 14.95 34.33
C GLY A 572 3.73 16.11 34.27
N ASN A 573 4.17 17.35 34.46
CA ASN A 573 3.34 18.55 34.34
C ASN A 573 3.46 19.21 32.97
N ILE A 574 4.59 19.05 32.29
CA ILE A 574 4.85 19.70 31.01
C ILE A 574 5.41 18.65 30.05
N ILE A 575 4.85 18.60 28.85
CA ILE A 575 5.43 17.90 27.71
C ILE A 575 5.93 18.97 26.74
N HIS A 576 7.22 18.94 26.45
CA HIS A 576 7.85 19.74 25.40
C HIS A 576 7.76 19.01 24.08
N VAL A 577 7.36 19.72 23.03
CA VAL A 577 7.17 19.17 21.69
C VAL A 577 7.97 20.04 20.73
N TYR A 578 8.77 19.38 19.90
CA TYR A 578 9.61 19.98 18.87
C TYR A 578 9.32 19.26 17.56
N TRP A 579 9.20 20.00 16.47
CA TRP A 579 8.98 19.42 15.15
C TRP A 579 9.65 20.26 14.07
N ASP A 580 9.97 19.67 12.93
CA ASP A 580 10.62 20.37 11.82
C ASP A 580 9.62 21.04 10.87
N ASN A 581 10.13 21.78 9.89
CA ASN A 581 9.35 22.48 8.88
C ASN A 581 9.23 21.72 7.55
N ARG A 582 9.47 20.41 7.51
CA ARG A 582 9.45 19.64 6.24
C ARG A 582 8.13 19.74 5.49
N SER A 583 7.01 19.80 6.22
CA SER A 583 5.67 20.03 5.65
C SER A 583 5.53 21.35 4.89
N GLN A 584 6.40 22.33 5.13
CA GLN A 584 6.45 23.58 4.39
C GLN A 584 7.36 23.45 3.16
N MET A 585 8.42 22.65 3.26
CA MET A 585 9.52 22.62 2.28
C MET A 585 9.26 21.62 1.16
N ASP A 586 8.74 20.45 1.51
CA ASP A 586 8.60 19.28 0.64
C ASP A 586 7.16 19.14 0.09
N ASN A 587 6.33 20.16 0.31
CA ASN A 587 4.91 20.09 -0.01
C ASN A 587 4.61 20.56 -1.44
N TYR A 588 4.23 19.60 -2.29
CA TYR A 588 3.83 19.84 -3.66
C TYR A 588 2.69 18.89 -4.07
N ASP A 589 1.45 19.40 -4.15
CA ASP A 589 0.28 18.60 -4.53
C ASP A 589 -0.14 18.86 -5.98
N THR A 590 0.03 17.85 -6.84
CA THR A 590 -0.35 17.92 -8.26
C THR A 590 -1.86 17.88 -8.49
N LYS A 591 -2.66 17.45 -7.52
CA LYS A 591 -4.12 17.37 -7.64
C LYS A 591 -4.81 18.69 -7.36
N THR A 592 -4.20 19.59 -6.59
CA THR A 592 -4.68 20.98 -6.40
C THR A 592 -4.93 21.68 -7.74
N VAL A 593 -4.03 21.48 -8.71
CA VAL A 593 -4.24 21.88 -10.11
C VAL A 593 -3.77 20.78 -11.06
N PRO A 594 -4.69 20.08 -11.75
CA PRO A 594 -4.33 19.03 -12.72
C PRO A 594 -3.44 19.52 -13.87
N ASN A 595 -2.48 18.70 -14.33
CA ASN A 595 -1.57 19.01 -15.45
C ASN A 595 -2.32 19.40 -16.74
N GLU A 596 -3.47 18.77 -17.01
CA GLU A 596 -4.35 19.08 -18.14
C GLU A 596 -4.82 20.54 -18.20
N ASN A 597 -4.88 21.22 -17.05
CA ASN A 597 -5.28 22.61 -16.94
C ASN A 597 -4.10 23.59 -17.01
N ILE A 598 -2.86 23.10 -16.98
CA ILE A 598 -1.65 23.91 -16.93
C ILE A 598 -0.95 23.92 -18.30
N GLY A 599 -0.54 25.11 -18.74
CA GLY A 599 0.30 25.29 -19.92
C GLY A 599 -0.10 26.54 -20.71
N TRP A 600 0.72 26.89 -21.70
CA TRP A 600 0.46 28.01 -22.60
C TRP A 600 -0.39 27.59 -23.81
N GLN A 601 -1.29 28.47 -24.24
CA GLN A 601 -2.13 28.33 -25.43
C GLN A 601 -2.24 29.64 -26.23
N ASN A 602 -2.75 29.59 -27.46
CA ASN A 602 -2.96 30.76 -28.34
C ASN A 602 -4.37 30.87 -28.94
N ASP A 603 -5.32 30.12 -28.42
CA ASP A 603 -6.70 30.04 -28.91
C ASP A 603 -7.63 31.04 -28.21
N ASP A 604 -7.50 31.22 -26.89
CA ASP A 604 -8.38 32.09 -26.09
C ASP A 604 -7.61 33.22 -25.38
N PRO A 605 -7.78 34.48 -25.80
CA PRO A 605 -7.10 35.64 -25.19
C PRO A 605 -7.68 36.07 -23.83
N ASP A 606 -8.83 35.53 -23.41
CA ASP A 606 -9.47 35.87 -22.13
C ASP A 606 -8.93 34.99 -20.97
N LEU A 607 -8.12 33.97 -21.27
CA LEU A 607 -7.52 33.07 -20.28
C LEU A 607 -6.12 33.52 -19.85
N ASP A 608 -5.78 33.20 -18.60
CA ASP A 608 -4.47 33.42 -17.98
C ASP A 608 -3.34 32.71 -18.76
N SER A 609 -3.61 31.49 -19.23
CA SER A 609 -2.73 30.67 -20.07
C SER A 609 -2.43 31.21 -21.49
N PHE A 610 -2.99 32.35 -21.87
CA PHE A 610 -2.76 32.91 -23.20
C PHE A 610 -1.32 33.37 -23.36
N VAL A 611 -0.65 32.92 -24.43
CA VAL A 611 0.79 33.13 -24.66
C VAL A 611 1.23 34.60 -24.63
N ASP A 612 0.36 35.55 -25.02
CA ASP A 612 0.70 36.98 -24.96
C ASP A 612 0.69 37.56 -23.54
N ASN A 613 0.21 36.81 -22.54
CA ASN A 613 0.31 37.18 -21.12
C ASN A 613 1.70 36.89 -20.54
N TYR A 614 2.53 36.11 -21.22
CA TYR A 614 3.90 35.83 -20.80
C TYR A 614 4.74 37.11 -20.79
N ASP A 615 5.39 37.39 -19.66
CA ASP A 615 6.35 38.49 -19.49
C ASP A 615 7.68 37.95 -18.97
N SER A 616 8.69 37.90 -19.85
CA SER A 616 10.07 37.49 -19.50
C SER A 616 10.75 38.28 -18.38
N THR A 617 10.16 39.40 -17.93
CA THR A 617 10.69 40.18 -16.81
C THR A 617 10.07 39.80 -15.47
N VAL A 618 8.98 39.02 -15.48
CA VAL A 618 8.21 38.60 -14.32
C VAL A 618 8.28 37.08 -14.14
N PHE A 619 8.19 36.33 -15.24
CA PHE A 619 8.20 34.88 -15.25
C PHE A 619 9.63 34.33 -15.30
N PRO A 620 9.97 33.33 -14.47
CA PRO A 620 11.21 32.56 -14.64
C PRO A 620 11.29 31.88 -16.03
N GLU A 621 12.51 31.63 -16.50
CA GLU A 621 12.76 31.13 -17.87
C GLU A 621 12.19 29.72 -18.09
N GLU A 622 12.23 28.90 -17.04
CA GLU A 622 11.71 27.53 -16.97
C GLU A 622 10.18 27.44 -17.18
N PHE A 623 9.44 28.52 -16.89
CA PHE A 623 8.00 28.58 -17.12
C PHE A 623 7.63 29.28 -18.43
N SER A 624 8.60 29.56 -19.29
CA SER A 624 8.36 30.25 -20.56
C SER A 624 7.65 29.36 -21.60
N PRO A 625 6.89 29.95 -22.54
CA PRO A 625 6.30 29.21 -23.65
C PRO A 625 7.32 28.54 -24.58
N ASP A 626 8.56 29.05 -24.60
CA ASP A 626 9.64 28.57 -25.45
C ASP A 626 10.47 27.44 -24.78
N TYR A 627 10.20 27.12 -23.51
CA TYR A 627 10.82 25.99 -22.81
C TYR A 627 10.08 24.68 -23.16
N PRO A 628 10.80 23.59 -23.52
CA PRO A 628 10.15 22.33 -23.86
C PRO A 628 9.37 21.79 -22.66
N ALA A 629 8.12 21.36 -22.90
CA ALA A 629 7.08 20.90 -21.94
C ALA A 629 5.95 21.89 -21.56
N ASN A 630 5.96 23.15 -21.99
CA ASN A 630 4.95 24.13 -21.51
C ASN A 630 3.77 24.41 -22.46
N TRP A 631 3.66 23.78 -23.63
CA TRP A 631 2.56 24.05 -24.57
C TRP A 631 1.38 23.10 -24.35
N ASN A 632 0.22 23.63 -23.99
CA ASN A 632 -1.00 22.85 -23.76
C ASN A 632 -2.22 23.57 -24.34
N PRO A 633 -2.80 23.10 -25.46
CA PRO A 633 -3.98 23.71 -26.07
C PRO A 633 -5.22 23.78 -25.17
N ASN A 634 -5.30 22.92 -24.15
CA ASN A 634 -6.40 22.90 -23.19
C ASN A 634 -6.06 23.66 -21.89
N GLY A 635 -4.85 24.22 -21.79
CA GLY A 635 -4.40 24.92 -20.58
C GLY A 635 -5.27 26.13 -20.31
N ILE A 636 -5.80 26.24 -19.09
CA ILE A 636 -6.54 27.41 -18.60
C ILE A 636 -5.70 28.26 -17.64
N LEU A 637 -4.59 27.72 -17.12
CA LEU A 637 -3.63 28.39 -16.23
C LEU A 637 -2.23 28.38 -16.85
N ASN A 638 -1.48 29.46 -16.62
CA ASN A 638 -0.06 29.48 -16.95
C ASN A 638 0.76 28.54 -16.03
N PRO A 639 1.91 28.01 -16.50
CA PRO A 639 2.77 27.10 -15.72
C PRO A 639 3.22 27.63 -14.35
N TRP A 640 3.50 28.93 -14.24
CA TRP A 640 4.06 29.51 -13.02
C TRP A 640 3.00 29.71 -11.93
N THR A 641 1.80 30.14 -12.28
CA THR A 641 0.65 30.16 -11.36
C THR A 641 0.26 28.74 -10.94
N GLY A 642 0.28 27.78 -11.88
CA GLY A 642 0.10 26.36 -11.55
C GLY A 642 1.11 25.87 -10.50
N TYR A 643 2.40 26.16 -10.70
CA TYR A 643 3.47 25.82 -9.75
C TYR A 643 3.23 26.38 -8.34
N ARG A 644 2.85 27.66 -8.22
CA ARG A 644 2.58 28.29 -6.91
C ARG A 644 1.33 27.72 -6.24
N LEU A 645 0.26 27.45 -7.01
CA LEU A 645 -0.97 26.85 -6.47
C LEU A 645 -0.74 25.45 -5.90
N ARG A 646 0.19 24.67 -6.47
CA ARG A 646 0.57 23.34 -5.99
C ARG A 646 1.36 23.34 -4.68
N HIS A 647 1.91 24.49 -4.26
CA HIS A 647 2.46 24.68 -2.92
C HIS A 647 1.34 25.13 -1.99
N ASP A 648 0.62 24.18 -1.40
CA ASP A 648 -0.65 24.41 -0.71
C ASP A 648 -0.61 24.31 0.82
N PHE A 649 0.56 24.13 1.43
CA PHE A 649 0.74 24.13 2.89
C PHE A 649 0.11 25.35 3.58
N GLN A 650 -0.62 25.11 4.68
CA GLN A 650 -1.33 26.15 5.42
C GLN A 650 -0.98 26.27 6.90
N GLY A 651 -0.39 25.27 7.54
CA GLY A 651 -0.03 25.38 8.95
C GLY A 651 0.08 24.06 9.69
N TYR A 652 0.11 24.17 11.03
CA TYR A 652 0.31 23.03 11.93
C TYR A 652 -0.78 22.94 13.01
N ALA A 653 -1.09 21.73 13.46
CA ALA A 653 -1.93 21.47 14.62
C ALA A 653 -1.26 20.50 15.60
N LEU A 654 -1.30 20.82 16.89
CA LEU A 654 -0.82 19.97 17.97
C LEU A 654 -2.00 19.26 18.62
N TRP A 655 -1.98 17.93 18.61
CA TRP A 655 -3.02 17.07 19.11
C TRP A 655 -2.61 16.33 20.39
N GLY A 656 -3.60 16.01 21.21
CA GLY A 656 -3.43 15.19 22.41
C GLY A 656 -4.60 14.23 22.61
N ARG A 657 -4.35 12.99 23.05
CA ARG A 657 -5.35 11.95 23.29
C ARG A 657 -5.05 11.22 24.59
N SER A 658 -6.07 10.89 25.39
CA SER A 658 -5.89 10.23 26.70
C SER A 658 -6.59 8.87 26.82
N GLY A 659 -5.84 7.84 27.21
CA GLY A 659 -6.30 6.72 28.03
C GLY A 659 -7.43 5.81 27.54
N ASN A 660 -7.85 5.85 26.28
CA ASN A 660 -8.87 4.97 25.73
C ASN A 660 -8.39 4.06 24.59
N GLY A 661 -7.14 4.16 24.14
CA GLY A 661 -6.55 3.31 23.08
C GLY A 661 -7.05 3.59 21.66
N SER A 662 -8.31 3.96 21.49
CA SER A 662 -8.97 4.14 20.19
C SER A 662 -8.43 5.34 19.39
N GLN A 663 -8.11 5.11 18.12
CA GLN A 663 -7.50 6.07 17.19
C GLN A 663 -8.36 7.32 16.87
N GLU A 664 -9.64 7.33 17.23
CA GLU A 664 -10.55 8.44 16.88
C GLU A 664 -10.56 9.61 17.88
N PHE A 665 -10.15 9.39 19.14
CA PHE A 665 -10.43 10.35 20.22
C PHE A 665 -9.34 11.40 20.46
N TRP A 666 -8.94 12.11 19.40
CA TRP A 666 -7.98 13.20 19.48
C TRP A 666 -8.62 14.52 19.95
N THR A 667 -7.85 15.31 20.70
CA THR A 667 -8.24 16.66 21.15
C THR A 667 -7.20 17.68 20.71
N LEU A 668 -7.63 18.69 19.96
CA LEU A 668 -6.78 19.79 19.53
C LEU A 668 -6.26 20.57 20.74
N GLN A 669 -4.94 20.70 20.85
CA GLN A 669 -4.28 21.47 21.92
C GLN A 669 -3.97 22.89 21.45
N GLN A 670 -3.34 23.01 20.27
CA GLN A 670 -2.93 24.29 19.67
C GLN A 670 -2.95 24.15 18.14
N ARG A 671 -3.08 25.27 17.44
CA ARG A 671 -3.04 25.37 15.98
C ARG A 671 -2.34 26.66 15.57
N TRP A 672 -1.64 26.61 14.45
CA TRP A 672 -0.96 27.73 13.81
C TRP A 672 -1.25 27.72 12.32
N ASP A 673 -1.51 28.90 11.78
CA ASP A 673 -1.85 29.09 10.36
C ASP A 673 -0.78 30.02 9.73
N LYS A 674 -0.35 29.71 8.50
CA LYS A 674 0.55 30.54 7.69
C LYS A 674 -0.18 31.83 7.30
N HIS A 675 0.56 32.93 7.23
CA HIS A 675 0.04 34.15 6.62
C HIS A 675 0.02 34.05 5.10
N GLU A 676 -1.13 34.29 4.51
CA GLU A 676 -1.27 34.40 3.06
C GLU A 676 -0.73 35.72 2.54
N THR A 677 0.04 35.66 1.45
CA THR A 677 0.55 36.85 0.78
C THR A 677 -0.48 37.41 -0.20
N ALA A 678 -0.26 38.64 -0.67
CA ALA A 678 -1.10 39.22 -1.72
C ALA A 678 -1.00 38.46 -3.06
N VAL A 679 0.09 37.70 -3.28
CA VAL A 679 0.25 36.84 -4.46
C VAL A 679 -0.59 35.57 -4.29
N ASP A 680 -0.53 34.93 -3.11
CA ASP A 680 -1.38 33.78 -2.79
C ASP A 680 -2.87 34.13 -2.98
N GLU A 681 -3.32 35.26 -2.43
CA GLU A 681 -4.71 35.73 -2.60
C GLU A 681 -5.09 36.00 -4.07
N ALA A 682 -4.13 36.47 -4.90
CA ALA A 682 -4.37 36.73 -6.31
C ALA A 682 -4.46 35.44 -7.13
N ASP A 683 -3.66 34.43 -6.79
CA ASP A 683 -3.67 33.13 -7.46
C ASP A 683 -4.98 32.33 -7.21
N TYR A 684 -5.74 32.68 -6.17
CA TYR A 684 -7.01 32.01 -5.84
C TYR A 684 -8.13 32.26 -6.84
N GLU A 685 -8.11 33.39 -7.54
CA GLU A 685 -9.17 33.77 -8.49
C GLU A 685 -8.62 33.76 -9.92
N VAL A 686 -8.70 32.61 -10.59
CA VAL A 686 -8.15 32.44 -11.95
C VAL A 686 -9.25 32.59 -12.99
N ASN A 687 -8.96 33.35 -14.05
CA ASN A 687 -9.85 33.63 -15.18
C ASN A 687 -11.19 34.28 -14.76
N LEU A 688 -11.16 35.17 -13.75
CA LEU A 688 -12.34 35.85 -13.23
C LEU A 688 -13.13 36.56 -14.33
N GLY A 689 -14.36 36.10 -14.56
CA GLY A 689 -15.28 36.67 -15.55
C GLY A 689 -15.29 35.95 -16.91
N SER A 690 -14.49 34.90 -17.09
CA SER A 690 -14.60 33.96 -18.22
C SER A 690 -15.54 32.79 -17.91
N ASP A 691 -15.86 31.98 -18.93
CA ASP A 691 -16.61 30.73 -18.76
C ASP A 691 -15.77 29.64 -18.04
N ASP A 692 -14.44 29.78 -18.03
CA ASP A 692 -13.46 28.88 -17.38
C ASP A 692 -12.94 29.43 -16.05
N TYR A 693 -13.73 30.27 -15.37
CA TYR A 693 -13.40 30.76 -14.03
C TYR A 693 -13.24 29.60 -13.03
N LYS A 694 -12.12 29.63 -12.29
CA LYS A 694 -11.84 28.68 -11.21
C LYS A 694 -11.47 29.43 -9.94
N TYR A 695 -11.98 28.93 -8.81
CA TYR A 695 -11.64 29.43 -7.49
C TYR A 695 -10.89 28.35 -6.73
N PHE A 696 -9.60 28.61 -6.47
CA PHE A 696 -8.69 27.72 -5.74
C PHE A 696 -8.49 28.17 -4.29
N GLY A 697 -9.05 29.30 -3.89
CA GLY A 697 -9.03 29.72 -2.49
C GLY A 697 -9.84 28.73 -1.65
N GLY A 698 -9.17 27.98 -0.77
CA GLY A 698 -9.72 26.94 0.10
C GLY A 698 -10.89 27.37 0.98
N SER A 699 -11.22 26.55 1.99
CA SER A 699 -12.04 26.99 3.13
C SER A 699 -11.25 28.01 3.95
N GLY A 700 -11.13 29.22 3.40
CA GLY A 700 -10.22 30.27 3.85
C GLY A 700 -10.22 30.39 5.35
N SER A 701 -9.07 30.14 5.97
CA SER A 701 -8.87 30.15 7.42
C SER A 701 -10.12 29.61 8.15
N MET A 702 -10.32 28.28 8.15
CA MET A 702 -11.50 27.67 8.79
C MET A 702 -11.66 28.10 10.26
N TRP A 703 -10.65 28.75 10.86
CA TRP A 703 -10.69 29.42 12.15
C TRP A 703 -9.94 30.78 12.06
N TYR A 704 -10.61 31.89 12.39
CA TYR A 704 -10.06 33.27 12.38
C TYR A 704 -9.00 33.53 13.48
N THR A 705 -8.04 32.63 13.65
CA THR A 705 -6.92 32.77 14.59
C THR A 705 -5.61 32.83 13.82
N ASP A 706 -5.55 33.77 12.87
CA ASP A 706 -4.36 34.09 12.08
C ASP A 706 -3.25 34.64 12.99
N MET A 707 -2.51 33.72 13.62
CA MET A 707 -1.48 34.00 14.63
C MET A 707 -0.05 33.84 14.07
N GLY A 708 0.08 33.47 12.79
CA GLY A 708 1.33 33.08 12.17
C GLY A 708 1.84 31.71 12.65
N LEU A 709 2.93 31.25 12.03
CA LEU A 709 3.60 30.02 12.41
C LEU A 709 4.25 30.14 13.82
N PRO A 710 4.62 29.03 14.47
CA PRO A 710 5.15 29.06 15.83
C PRO A 710 6.48 29.84 15.95
N ASN A 711 6.72 30.35 17.15
CA ASN A 711 7.99 30.98 17.55
C ASN A 711 8.42 32.19 16.69
N GLN A 712 7.48 33.06 16.33
CA GLN A 712 7.77 34.31 15.59
C GLN A 712 8.84 35.17 16.30
N ASN A 713 9.82 35.63 15.54
CA ASN A 713 10.83 36.62 15.91
C ASN A 713 11.11 37.57 14.72
N GLU A 714 12.04 38.51 14.89
CA GLU A 714 12.52 39.42 13.83
C GLU A 714 13.96 39.02 13.42
N ALA A 715 14.22 38.90 12.13
CA ALA A 715 15.49 38.45 11.58
C ALA A 715 16.62 39.45 11.88
N THR A 716 17.77 38.91 12.31
CA THR A 716 18.96 39.67 12.67
C THR A 716 20.08 39.45 11.66
N ILE A 717 21.23 40.10 11.88
CA ILE A 717 22.42 39.89 11.03
C ILE A 717 22.93 38.44 11.04
N ASN A 718 22.57 37.64 12.04
CA ASN A 718 22.95 36.23 12.10
C ASN A 718 22.05 35.34 11.23
N ASP A 719 20.93 35.88 10.74
CA ASP A 719 19.92 35.12 10.02
C ASP A 719 20.06 35.26 8.49
N VAL A 720 20.89 36.19 8.01
CA VAL A 720 21.05 36.51 6.58
C VAL A 720 21.67 35.38 5.75
N ASP A 721 22.37 34.45 6.39
CA ASP A 721 22.96 33.27 5.73
C ASP A 721 21.96 32.11 5.56
N TYR A 722 20.74 32.24 6.11
CA TYR A 722 19.66 31.27 5.98
C TYR A 722 18.66 31.68 4.89
N PHE A 723 17.85 30.72 4.46
CA PHE A 723 16.89 30.89 3.36
C PHE A 723 15.44 30.73 3.81
N ARG A 724 14.53 31.33 3.05
CA ARG A 724 13.07 31.18 3.15
C ARG A 724 12.43 31.20 1.78
N TYR A 725 11.24 30.63 1.68
CA TYR A 725 10.38 30.92 0.55
C TYR A 725 9.92 32.39 0.57
N ASN A 726 10.01 33.05 -0.58
CA ASN A 726 9.28 34.27 -0.87
C ASN A 726 7.84 33.95 -1.33
N GLU A 727 7.08 34.98 -1.67
CA GLU A 727 5.71 34.88 -2.22
C GLU A 727 5.62 34.11 -3.55
N ASN A 728 6.75 33.84 -4.22
CA ASN A 728 6.82 33.09 -5.46
C ASN A 728 7.34 31.65 -5.27
N TYR A 729 7.49 31.20 -4.02
CA TYR A 729 8.09 29.91 -3.66
C TYR A 729 9.55 29.74 -4.15
N GLU A 730 10.30 30.84 -4.24
CA GLU A 730 11.75 30.80 -4.46
C GLU A 730 12.50 30.91 -3.13
N LEU A 731 13.54 30.09 -2.95
CA LEU A 731 14.42 30.18 -1.79
C LEU A 731 15.34 31.42 -1.87
N VAL A 732 15.04 32.40 -1.03
CA VAL A 732 15.79 33.66 -0.91
C VAL A 732 16.37 33.84 0.49
N ASN A 733 17.46 34.59 0.61
CA ASN A 733 18.04 34.91 1.91
C ASN A 733 17.11 35.78 2.76
N TYR A 734 17.20 35.64 4.08
CA TYR A 734 16.56 36.59 5.01
C TYR A 734 17.22 37.97 4.92
N GLU A 735 16.41 39.01 5.02
CA GLU A 735 16.87 40.38 5.27
C GLU A 735 16.69 40.76 6.75
N VAL A 736 17.53 41.67 7.25
CA VAL A 736 17.42 42.16 8.63
C VAL A 736 16.09 42.91 8.79
N GLY A 737 15.26 42.45 9.72
CA GLY A 737 13.91 42.98 9.95
C GLY A 737 12.79 42.12 9.36
N ASP A 738 13.09 41.08 8.60
CA ASP A 738 12.09 40.11 8.13
C ASP A 738 11.45 39.37 9.32
N ASP A 739 10.17 39.01 9.18
CA ASP A 739 9.52 38.09 10.11
C ASP A 739 10.10 36.68 9.93
N ILE A 740 10.47 36.05 11.05
CA ILE A 740 11.09 34.73 11.09
C ILE A 740 10.32 33.82 12.03
N TYR A 741 10.10 32.57 11.62
CA TYR A 741 9.39 31.56 12.40
C TYR A 741 10.28 30.36 12.65
N GLY A 742 10.18 29.76 13.84
CA GLY A 742 11.04 28.64 14.25
C GLY A 742 12.52 29.03 14.44
N TYR A 743 13.36 28.02 14.60
CA TYR A 743 14.80 28.14 14.84
C TYR A 743 15.58 27.25 13.84
N PRO A 744 16.81 27.62 13.44
CA PRO A 744 17.57 26.86 12.45
C PRO A 744 17.98 25.47 12.96
N ILE A 745 17.93 24.47 12.07
CA ILE A 745 18.40 23.10 12.35
C ILE A 745 19.90 22.94 12.05
N TYR A 746 20.37 23.54 10.94
CA TYR A 746 21.73 23.40 10.44
C TYR A 746 22.58 24.67 10.63
N ASP A 747 23.90 24.53 10.63
CA ASP A 747 24.86 25.63 10.77
C ASP A 747 25.42 26.07 9.40
N PRO A 748 25.23 27.33 8.96
CA PRO A 748 25.73 27.83 7.68
C PRO A 748 27.27 27.87 7.59
N ALA A 749 27.97 27.76 8.72
CA ALA A 749 29.44 27.66 8.73
C ALA A 749 29.96 26.24 8.44
N LYS A 750 29.09 25.26 8.21
CA LYS A 750 29.42 23.84 8.02
C LYS A 750 29.21 23.43 6.56
N MET A 751 30.29 23.51 5.79
CA MET A 751 30.33 23.14 4.37
C MET A 751 31.24 21.94 4.13
N ILE A 752 30.96 21.17 3.09
CA ILE A 752 31.77 19.99 2.73
C ILE A 752 33.28 20.31 2.56
N THR A 753 33.61 21.56 2.19
CA THR A 753 34.98 22.04 2.05
C THR A 753 35.77 22.12 3.36
N ASP A 754 35.09 22.10 4.51
CA ASP A 754 35.67 22.30 5.84
C ASP A 754 35.58 21.05 6.74
N LEU A 755 35.35 19.88 6.14
CA LEU A 755 35.22 18.62 6.87
C LEU A 755 36.49 18.23 7.65
N PRO A 756 36.34 17.67 8.86
CA PRO A 756 37.47 17.15 9.62
C PRO A 756 38.00 15.86 8.96
N GLU A 757 39.32 15.66 8.99
CA GLU A 757 39.99 14.49 8.37
C GLU A 757 39.46 13.13 8.87
N ASN A 758 38.79 13.08 10.02
CA ASN A 758 38.28 11.86 10.62
C ASN A 758 36.75 11.68 10.50
N ILE A 759 36.05 12.49 9.70
CA ILE A 759 34.57 12.44 9.60
C ILE A 759 34.07 11.04 9.24
N TYR A 760 34.63 10.42 8.20
CA TYR A 760 34.28 9.07 7.72
C TYR A 760 34.70 7.93 8.66
N ALA A 761 35.35 8.24 9.79
CA ALA A 761 35.64 7.24 10.83
C ALA A 761 34.58 7.25 11.95
N LEU A 762 33.61 8.16 11.89
CA LEU A 762 32.51 8.30 12.85
C LEU A 762 31.28 7.50 12.41
N SER A 763 30.33 7.26 13.33
CA SER A 763 29.02 6.71 12.96
C SER A 763 28.21 7.73 12.14
N LYS A 764 27.25 7.27 11.32
CA LYS A 764 26.36 8.14 10.53
C LYS A 764 25.74 9.28 11.38
N ASP A 765 25.23 8.98 12.58
CA ASP A 765 24.73 9.99 13.52
C ASP A 765 25.76 11.07 13.90
N ASP A 766 27.01 10.67 14.12
CA ASP A 766 28.09 11.60 14.50
C ASP A 766 28.56 12.41 13.29
N GLN A 767 28.42 11.86 12.09
CA GLN A 767 28.68 12.56 10.83
C GLN A 767 27.61 13.64 10.60
N SER A 768 26.33 13.30 10.70
CA SER A 768 25.23 14.25 10.53
C SER A 768 25.27 15.35 11.60
N LEU A 769 25.59 15.04 12.85
CA LEU A 769 25.74 16.02 13.94
C LEU A 769 26.77 17.12 13.66
N TRP A 770 27.70 16.92 12.72
CA TRP A 770 28.67 17.94 12.33
C TRP A 770 28.01 19.18 11.68
N PHE A 771 26.90 18.97 10.96
CA PHE A 771 26.14 20.01 10.27
C PHE A 771 25.11 20.73 11.16
N LYS A 772 24.83 20.20 12.35
CA LYS A 772 23.83 20.73 13.29
C LYS A 772 24.16 22.15 13.76
N HIS A 773 23.12 22.98 13.87
CA HIS A 773 23.18 24.28 14.50
C HIS A 773 23.64 24.21 15.98
N PRO A 774 24.61 25.03 16.42
CA PRO A 774 25.23 24.91 17.75
C PRO A 774 24.29 25.09 18.95
N ASN A 775 23.15 25.77 18.76
CA ASN A 775 22.17 25.97 19.83
C ASN A 775 21.13 24.84 19.93
N LEU A 776 21.10 23.91 18.98
CA LEU A 776 20.19 22.76 18.98
C LEU A 776 20.81 21.61 19.79
N ARG A 777 19.98 20.90 20.58
CA ARG A 777 20.41 19.74 21.38
C ARG A 777 20.58 18.52 20.48
N ASP A 778 21.58 17.66 20.75
CA ASP A 778 21.96 16.55 19.87
C ASP A 778 20.81 15.56 19.61
N ASP A 779 20.07 15.20 20.66
CA ASP A 779 18.93 14.28 20.59
C ASP A 779 17.71 14.87 19.86
N ILE A 780 17.49 16.18 19.95
CA ILE A 780 16.45 16.86 19.17
C ILE A 780 16.86 16.87 17.69
N TYR A 781 18.12 17.20 17.39
CA TYR A 781 18.63 17.18 16.02
C TYR A 781 18.50 15.79 15.40
N LEU A 782 18.99 14.75 16.07
CA LEU A 782 18.95 13.37 15.57
C LEU A 782 17.52 12.84 15.36
N ALA A 783 16.51 13.47 15.97
CA ALA A 783 15.11 13.13 15.78
C ALA A 783 14.39 13.97 14.71
N LEU A 784 15.01 15.06 14.22
CA LEU A 784 14.41 16.02 13.29
C LEU A 784 15.18 16.18 11.98
N TYR A 785 16.46 15.82 11.92
CA TYR A 785 17.25 15.97 10.71
C TYR A 785 16.73 15.06 9.59
N ASP A 786 17.06 15.45 8.37
CA ASP A 786 16.77 14.69 7.18
C ASP A 786 18.10 14.21 6.59
N ASP A 787 18.22 12.92 6.33
CA ASP A 787 19.46 12.35 5.80
C ASP A 787 19.73 12.79 4.37
N LYS A 788 18.67 13.11 3.60
CA LYS A 788 18.71 13.68 2.24
C LYS A 788 19.46 15.00 2.18
N LEU A 789 19.65 15.66 3.34
CA LEU A 789 20.35 16.94 3.45
C LEU A 789 21.80 16.82 3.94
N ILE A 790 22.30 15.59 4.13
CA ILE A 790 23.66 15.30 4.61
C ILE A 790 24.55 14.93 3.41
N PRO A 791 25.43 15.85 2.95
CA PRO A 791 26.19 15.68 1.70
C PRO A 791 27.50 14.91 1.94
N LEU A 792 27.40 13.68 2.45
CA LEU A 792 28.54 12.82 2.79
C LEU A 792 28.36 11.43 2.17
N GLU A 793 29.47 10.75 1.86
CA GLU A 793 29.48 9.35 1.41
C GLU A 793 28.67 8.45 2.37
N ASP A 794 27.88 7.53 1.82
CA ASP A 794 26.92 6.65 2.51
C ASP A 794 25.71 7.39 3.13
N HIS A 795 25.46 8.67 2.81
CA HIS A 795 24.24 9.40 3.20
C HIS A 795 23.43 9.76 1.95
N LEU A 796 22.12 9.93 2.11
CA LEU A 796 21.21 10.21 0.98
C LEU A 796 21.53 11.53 0.24
N GLY A 797 22.21 12.48 0.88
CA GLY A 797 22.62 13.72 0.23
C GLY A 797 23.88 13.62 -0.64
N GLU A 798 24.47 12.43 -0.85
CA GLU A 798 25.80 12.31 -1.46
C GLU A 798 25.88 12.77 -2.92
N ASN A 799 24.86 12.51 -3.74
CA ASN A 799 24.89 12.91 -5.16
C ASN A 799 24.69 14.42 -5.38
N SER A 800 24.35 15.15 -4.32
CA SER A 800 24.44 16.60 -4.32
C SER A 800 25.89 17.11 -4.33
N VAL A 801 26.89 16.22 -4.31
CA VAL A 801 28.33 16.57 -4.29
C VAL A 801 29.02 16.14 -5.58
N VAL A 802 29.42 17.12 -6.39
CA VAL A 802 30.18 16.89 -7.64
C VAL A 802 31.59 17.44 -7.50
N GLU A 803 32.60 16.58 -7.70
CA GLU A 803 34.03 16.92 -7.57
C GLU A 803 34.41 17.56 -6.22
N GLY A 804 33.71 17.18 -5.14
CA GLY A 804 33.92 17.72 -3.79
C GLY A 804 33.31 19.11 -3.55
N VAL A 805 32.40 19.53 -4.42
CA VAL A 805 31.60 20.75 -4.28
C VAL A 805 30.14 20.35 -4.17
N GLU A 806 29.49 20.82 -3.12
CA GLU A 806 28.06 20.64 -2.90
C GLU A 806 27.25 21.60 -3.77
N ASP A 807 26.12 21.13 -4.33
CA ASP A 807 25.24 21.92 -5.16
C ASP A 807 24.58 23.07 -4.39
N GLU A 808 24.37 24.20 -5.08
CA GLU A 808 23.81 25.40 -4.47
C GLU A 808 22.34 25.19 -4.05
N SER A 809 21.57 24.40 -4.81
CA SER A 809 20.17 24.11 -4.47
C SER A 809 20.07 23.30 -3.17
N HIS A 810 20.91 22.28 -3.02
CA HIS A 810 21.00 21.44 -1.82
C HIS A 810 21.45 22.25 -0.58
N ILE A 811 22.43 23.16 -0.73
CA ILE A 811 22.83 24.08 0.35
C ILE A 811 21.65 24.97 0.77
N LYS A 812 20.91 25.54 -0.20
CA LYS A 812 19.75 26.41 0.07
C LYS A 812 18.68 25.65 0.82
N ASP A 813 18.38 24.42 0.40
CA ASP A 813 17.40 23.59 1.08
C ASP A 813 17.83 23.27 2.51
N ARG A 814 19.05 22.75 2.72
CA ARG A 814 19.56 22.50 4.08
C ARG A 814 19.48 23.74 4.97
N LEU A 815 19.90 24.90 4.48
CA LEU A 815 19.91 26.17 5.24
C LEU A 815 18.54 26.87 5.29
N SER A 816 17.50 26.25 4.75
CA SER A 816 16.11 26.68 4.91
C SER A 816 15.36 25.88 5.99
N ARG A 817 15.90 24.73 6.43
CA ARG A 817 15.27 23.87 7.43
C ARG A 817 15.29 24.46 8.84
N ARG A 818 14.15 24.34 9.52
CA ARG A 818 13.87 24.88 10.84
C ARG A 818 13.11 23.92 11.71
N TYR A 819 13.20 24.13 13.02
CA TYR A 819 12.38 23.47 14.01
C TYR A 819 11.54 24.46 14.83
N TYR A 820 10.37 24.01 15.24
CA TYR A 820 9.44 24.70 16.11
C TYR A 820 9.45 24.10 17.51
N HIS A 821 8.90 24.83 18.48
CA HIS A 821 8.78 24.41 19.86
C HIS A 821 7.45 24.85 20.48
N SER A 822 6.74 23.92 21.09
CA SER A 822 5.59 24.20 21.95
C SER A 822 5.55 23.28 23.18
N THR A 823 4.57 23.50 24.06
CA THR A 823 4.38 22.75 25.29
C THR A 823 2.91 22.42 25.56
N ILE A 824 2.65 21.18 26.02
CA ILE A 824 1.37 20.79 26.60
C ILE A 824 1.49 20.87 28.12
N SER A 825 0.63 21.69 28.74
CA SER A 825 0.61 21.90 30.19
C SER A 825 -0.46 21.06 30.87
N ASN A 826 -0.09 20.43 31.98
CA ASN A 826 -0.92 19.59 32.84
C ASN A 826 -1.66 18.45 32.10
N PRO A 827 -0.94 17.58 31.37
CA PRO A 827 -1.58 16.41 30.76
C PRO A 827 -2.18 15.48 31.84
N PRO A 828 -3.25 14.73 31.52
CA PRO A 828 -3.86 13.78 32.45
C PRO A 828 -2.84 12.81 33.04
N LYS A 829 -2.82 12.71 34.37
CA LYS A 829 -1.84 11.88 35.08
C LYS A 829 -2.35 10.47 35.35
N GLY A 830 -1.43 9.50 35.33
CA GLY A 830 -1.70 8.10 35.65
C GLY A 830 -2.40 7.31 34.54
N VAL A 831 -2.52 7.89 33.35
CA VAL A 831 -3.05 7.26 32.13
C VAL A 831 -2.10 7.51 30.97
N GLU A 832 -2.19 6.69 29.93
CA GLU A 832 -1.47 6.93 28.67
C GLU A 832 -1.94 8.23 28.04
N TYR A 833 -0.98 9.00 27.54
CA TYR A 833 -1.20 10.25 26.85
C TYR A 833 -0.42 10.27 25.55
N TYR A 834 -1.16 10.32 24.44
CA TYR A 834 -0.63 10.35 23.09
C TYR A 834 -0.60 11.79 22.60
N ILE A 835 0.43 12.14 21.84
CA ILE A 835 0.57 13.45 21.21
C ILE A 835 1.00 13.28 19.77
N SER A 836 0.64 14.23 18.92
CA SER A 836 1.06 14.29 17.52
C SER A 836 1.02 15.74 17.04
N VAL A 837 1.86 16.06 16.05
CA VAL A 837 1.77 17.31 15.29
C VAL A 837 1.41 16.97 13.85
N THR A 838 0.41 17.64 13.31
CA THR A 838 -0.03 17.45 11.93
C THR A 838 0.15 18.75 11.15
N ALA A 839 0.25 18.61 9.83
CA ALA A 839 0.19 19.72 8.88
C ALA A 839 -1.08 19.63 8.04
N TRP A 840 -1.55 20.76 7.51
CA TRP A 840 -2.79 20.82 6.74
C TRP A 840 -2.67 21.78 5.56
N ASP A 841 -3.48 21.53 4.52
CA ASP A 841 -3.55 22.32 3.29
C ASP A 841 -4.86 23.13 3.17
N ARG A 842 -5.07 23.81 2.04
CA ARG A 842 -6.28 24.62 1.79
C ARG A 842 -7.51 23.78 1.41
N GLY A 843 -7.32 22.55 0.95
CA GLY A 843 -8.28 21.79 0.18
C GLY A 843 -8.48 22.35 -1.22
N ILE A 844 -9.36 21.70 -2.00
CA ILE A 844 -9.63 22.03 -3.40
C ILE A 844 -11.14 22.27 -3.61
N PRO A 845 -11.66 23.48 -3.28
CA PRO A 845 -13.09 23.75 -3.36
C PRO A 845 -13.70 23.59 -4.75
N SER A 846 -12.91 23.77 -5.81
CA SER A 846 -13.36 23.58 -7.19
C SER A 846 -13.81 22.15 -7.51
N VAL A 847 -13.40 21.16 -6.69
CA VAL A 847 -13.83 19.76 -6.80
C VAL A 847 -14.52 19.25 -5.53
N ASN A 848 -14.97 20.15 -4.65
CA ASN A 848 -15.56 19.84 -3.33
C ASN A 848 -14.63 19.03 -2.40
N LEU A 849 -13.32 19.20 -2.51
CA LEU A 849 -12.38 18.65 -1.53
C LEU A 849 -12.15 19.67 -0.42
N GLU A 850 -12.41 19.27 0.83
CA GLU A 850 -12.09 20.08 2.01
C GLU A 850 -10.58 20.06 2.29
N SER A 851 -10.13 20.91 3.21
CA SER A 851 -8.76 20.90 3.71
C SER A 851 -8.36 19.52 4.23
N LEU A 852 -7.23 19.01 3.75
CA LEU A 852 -6.65 17.75 4.20
C LEU A 852 -5.64 18.01 5.32
N GLU A 853 -5.50 17.03 6.19
CA GLU A 853 -4.59 17.05 7.32
C GLU A 853 -3.79 15.76 7.34
N SER A 854 -2.48 15.89 7.58
CA SER A 854 -1.54 14.79 7.65
C SER A 854 -1.89 13.82 8.79
N GLY A 855 -1.46 12.56 8.67
CA GLY A 855 -1.74 11.52 9.66
C GLY A 855 -1.35 11.86 11.10
N ARG A 856 -2.27 11.64 12.06
CA ARG A 856 -2.00 11.83 13.51
C ARG A 856 -1.20 10.68 14.12
N ASP A 857 -1.13 9.54 13.46
CA ASP A 857 -0.36 8.37 13.88
C ASP A 857 1.12 8.49 13.50
N GLY A 858 1.44 9.13 12.38
CA GLY A 858 2.76 9.05 11.74
C GLY A 858 3.92 9.59 12.57
N ASN A 859 3.69 10.57 13.44
CA ASN A 859 4.70 11.07 14.37
C ASN A 859 4.32 10.91 15.85
N MET A 860 3.31 10.09 16.15
CA MET A 860 2.74 9.98 17.49
C MET A 860 3.79 9.59 18.55
N LYS A 861 3.76 10.27 19.71
CA LYS A 861 4.55 9.88 20.90
C LYS A 861 3.63 9.56 22.07
N VAL A 862 4.02 8.58 22.87
CA VAL A 862 3.26 8.09 24.03
C VAL A 862 3.99 8.44 25.33
N PHE A 863 3.27 9.05 26.26
CA PHE A 863 3.76 9.37 27.60
C PHE A 863 2.84 8.79 28.67
N TYR A 864 3.38 8.62 29.88
CA TYR A 864 2.61 8.29 31.09
C TYR A 864 2.79 9.43 32.10
N PRO A 865 1.99 10.50 32.03
CA PRO A 865 2.21 11.65 32.87
C PRO A 865 2.03 11.34 34.36
N GLY A 866 2.99 11.79 35.16
CA GLY A 866 3.03 11.54 36.59
C GLY A 866 4.45 11.70 37.14
N PRO A 867 4.60 11.78 38.47
CA PRO A 867 5.93 11.75 39.06
C PRO A 867 6.61 10.43 38.71
N LYS A 868 7.88 10.48 38.29
CA LYS A 868 8.70 9.27 38.09
C LYS A 868 8.62 8.39 39.34
N GLY A 869 8.42 7.09 39.14
CA GLY A 869 8.31 6.12 40.23
C GLY A 869 9.49 6.26 41.21
N SER A 870 9.19 6.63 42.46
CA SER A 870 10.17 6.68 43.53
C SER A 870 10.61 5.25 43.86
N SER A 871 11.91 5.02 44.03
CA SER A 871 12.44 3.76 44.57
C SER A 871 11.98 3.45 46.02
N LYS A 872 11.26 4.38 46.65
CA LYS A 872 10.66 4.25 47.98
C LYS A 872 9.20 4.68 47.94
N MET A 873 8.32 3.77 48.36
CA MET A 873 6.87 4.03 48.47
C MET A 873 6.48 5.05 49.57
N ASP A 874 7.43 5.58 50.34
CA ASP A 874 7.18 6.44 51.52
C ASP A 874 7.51 7.94 51.30
N ASP A 875 8.03 8.31 50.13
CA ASP A 875 8.27 9.70 49.72
C ASP A 875 7.18 10.14 48.73
#